data_AF-A0A2A4K1I3-F1
#
_entry.id   AF-A0A2A4K1I3-F1
#
_cell.length_a   1.000
_cell.length_b   1.000
_cell.length_c   1.000
_cell.angle_alpha   90.00
_cell.angle_beta   90.00
_cell.angle_gamma   90.00
#
_symmetry.space_group_name_H-M   'P 1'
#
loop_
_entity.id
_entity.type
_entity.pdbx_description
1 polymer ?
#
loop_
_entity_poly.entity_id
_entity_poly.type
_entity_poly.pdbx_seq_one_letter_code
_entity_poly.pdbx_strand_id
1 'polypeptide(L)'
;MNVFVPRIILILFSILQSTVQNCPEEISNSGISVTWHQTPTANNIESDPLCYRNETLVMRNCSNAGWIPSLDNIGPCLKVVKYFDINSCPPGYHKISENNNDYCYQIGEPSAWNSPCFASGGASVITDLSAAEIEYLLTSLKATNTSRYFWLPAIRQKLFHPVVWTIPGPNWGQRVEGNDFLSIFASFASFTKNCLLLDIELGMLLTEACTKIYPSLCFYINDLYYPTQCPDGYHSFRFKLDNGTCYGIEQSEQAMSYHDFIKERCPKPMHHSEYELTRFIFKKISEISQLPNDVWCWFKAFNESYAIDKSGKEYQRGNAPFNTEESPFEGIINNAGVLGLINSSLALSCMACEMEVIYGKTELMFEYDEVLQRIFLTVYYPSGLWKYDSNDKGIQCFSDAKGFVKVVDVNDIPFIETKSLQEEIDFGQIEKIVYIIDLVTDSSAQYWCEGHTINFSFIATEKIVANPKGNKVHVFALVIKHYVLPDDIEDLDNLTDLITNITNIFSANKVLLMDIFDYSLDHMKILLHLHVDIEDVHQDESLNIQDTFASLQHKASVELPKYNYTFVNLSSSIYCLPTTSGNVIELDWEMTLIGHMTAPKQFCLQANGLPVKRRCIGSYVLGGMWGNVEGSCDSTYEPSNTTAFLYSFVKRQMPDNYVSRFLTDGLNFVFADTDIIIPADIYYLSMSLQNVLDVAQENATSIDTGDIDNIAWVMDRMMILDYNYLRLAQTLNSTNVILDSKLGSEGVTHVLCTSGCGVRPGAPIISHSVDGPYELIGIAAGGAPCNRRSMRKRLNNEPPLYIDVYPYITWIMNVITAYHLPKPYPQNFMQVEAGPSLGINKSFLRKRKRQKSGWRARTYMSGSFCYKSMRKQKHAAFFYSEKFEVNADPPAKLNVIMKISAGIECTIVCARLMMPNRLSVPEITGVGGYNITIVFDTEWFPYTFYFALALDGKNTTASDFQTWLPERKAGFW
;
A
#
# COMPACT_ATOMS: atom_id res chain seq x y z
N MET A 1 -48.88 86.52 -34.12
CA MET A 1 -49.91 86.25 -33.09
C MET A 1 -50.97 85.36 -33.70
N ASN A 2 -50.90 84.05 -33.41
CA ASN A 2 -52.02 83.10 -33.33
C ASN A 2 -51.41 81.70 -33.25
N VAL A 3 -51.78 81.00 -32.18
CA VAL A 3 -51.15 79.77 -31.67
C VAL A 3 -51.65 78.56 -32.47
N PHE A 4 -50.69 77.71 -32.82
CA PHE A 4 -50.82 76.51 -33.65
C PHE A 4 -51.68 75.41 -33.00
N VAL A 5 -52.54 74.80 -33.81
CA VAL A 5 -53.29 73.56 -33.53
C VAL A 5 -52.66 72.41 -34.30
N PRO A 6 -52.40 71.24 -33.69
CA PRO A 6 -52.11 70.02 -34.43
C PRO A 6 -53.35 69.12 -34.51
N ARG A 7 -53.57 68.56 -35.70
CA ARG A 7 -54.30 67.31 -35.93
C ARG A 7 -53.33 66.38 -36.65
N ILE A 8 -53.30 65.09 -36.29
CA ILE A 8 -53.53 63.96 -37.20
C ILE A 8 -53.12 62.62 -36.52
N ILE A 9 -54.16 61.80 -36.32
CA ILE A 9 -54.27 60.33 -36.50
C ILE A 9 -53.38 59.43 -35.63
N LEU A 10 -54.01 58.80 -34.63
CA LEU A 10 -53.53 57.61 -33.92
C LEU A 10 -54.51 56.47 -34.21
N ILE A 11 -54.07 55.48 -34.99
CA ILE A 11 -54.77 54.21 -35.20
C ILE A 11 -54.32 53.28 -34.06
N LEU A 12 -55.22 52.98 -33.14
CA LEU A 12 -55.06 51.93 -32.13
C LEU A 12 -55.45 50.60 -32.77
N PHE A 13 -54.46 49.81 -33.17
CA PHE A 13 -54.61 48.37 -33.37
C PHE A 13 -54.41 47.68 -32.01
N SER A 14 -55.50 47.20 -31.42
CA SER A 14 -55.49 46.33 -30.25
C SER A 14 -55.03 44.93 -30.68
N ILE A 15 -53.74 44.62 -30.54
CA ILE A 15 -53.26 43.24 -30.61
C ILE A 15 -53.48 42.63 -29.21
N LEU A 16 -54.54 41.84 -29.08
CA LEU A 16 -54.69 40.87 -27.99
C LEU A 16 -53.59 39.80 -28.17
N GLN A 17 -52.41 40.03 -27.60
CA GLN A 17 -51.49 38.94 -27.30
C GLN A 17 -52.05 38.21 -26.09
N SER A 18 -52.75 37.10 -26.33
CA SER A 18 -52.97 36.09 -25.30
C SER A 18 -51.61 35.49 -24.96
N THR A 19 -50.98 35.96 -23.88
CA THR A 19 -49.84 35.25 -23.30
C THR A 19 -50.36 33.87 -22.86
N VAL A 20 -49.92 32.82 -23.55
CA VAL A 20 -50.19 31.43 -23.13
C VAL A 20 -49.55 31.28 -21.76
N GLN A 21 -50.38 31.24 -20.72
CA GLN A 21 -49.94 31.14 -19.35
C GLN A 21 -49.67 29.65 -19.06
N ASN A 22 -48.39 29.28 -19.06
CA ASN A 22 -47.96 27.94 -18.64
C ASN A 22 -48.08 27.82 -17.12
N CYS A 23 -48.45 26.65 -16.63
CA CYS A 23 -48.35 26.37 -15.20
C CYS A 23 -46.87 26.19 -14.82
N PRO A 24 -46.40 26.82 -13.71
CA PRO A 24 -45.02 26.71 -13.27
C PRO A 24 -44.71 25.28 -12.80
N GLU A 25 -43.44 24.91 -12.75
CA GLU A 25 -43.05 23.65 -12.14
C GLU A 25 -43.39 23.62 -10.64
N GLU A 26 -44.01 22.55 -10.15
CA GLU A 26 -44.35 22.35 -8.74
C GLU A 26 -43.89 20.97 -8.25
N ILE A 27 -43.30 20.92 -7.06
CA ILE A 27 -42.80 19.69 -6.41
C ILE A 27 -43.63 19.41 -5.15
N SER A 28 -44.10 18.18 -4.96
CA SER A 28 -44.88 17.81 -3.78
C SER A 28 -44.03 17.76 -2.51
N ASN A 29 -44.55 18.35 -1.42
CA ASN A 29 -43.90 18.39 -0.12
C ASN A 29 -44.40 17.32 0.87
N SER A 30 -45.34 16.44 0.48
CA SER A 30 -45.93 15.44 1.38
C SER A 30 -45.90 14.03 0.78
N GLY A 31 -45.41 13.06 1.57
CA GLY A 31 -45.17 11.69 1.10
C GLY A 31 -43.91 11.60 0.23
N ILE A 32 -43.93 10.71 -0.77
CA ILE A 32 -42.84 10.61 -1.77
C ILE A 32 -42.88 11.83 -2.69
N SER A 33 -41.76 12.54 -2.83
CA SER A 33 -41.68 13.73 -3.67
C SER A 33 -41.89 13.39 -5.16
N VAL A 34 -42.77 14.14 -5.83
CA VAL A 34 -43.04 14.07 -7.27
C VAL A 34 -43.13 15.47 -7.87
N THR A 35 -42.73 15.59 -9.13
CA THR A 35 -42.68 16.88 -9.84
C THR A 35 -43.76 16.93 -10.92
N TRP A 36 -44.45 18.07 -11.02
CA TRP A 36 -45.22 18.45 -12.20
C TRP A 36 -44.43 19.50 -12.97
N HIS A 37 -43.87 19.10 -14.11
CA HIS A 37 -43.06 19.95 -14.98
C HIS A 37 -43.84 21.15 -15.52
N GLN A 38 -43.13 22.19 -15.93
CA GLN A 38 -43.75 23.36 -16.58
C GLN A 38 -44.55 22.93 -17.82
N THR A 39 -45.87 23.10 -17.79
CA THR A 39 -46.78 22.57 -18.82
C THR A 39 -47.69 23.66 -19.37
N PRO A 40 -47.95 23.73 -20.70
CA PRO A 40 -49.01 24.57 -21.25
C PRO A 40 -50.39 24.07 -20.81
N THR A 41 -51.44 24.82 -21.13
CA THR A 41 -52.82 24.45 -20.77
C THR A 41 -53.19 23.07 -21.32
N ALA A 42 -53.37 22.10 -20.41
CA ALA A 42 -53.65 20.71 -20.71
C ALA A 42 -54.39 20.05 -19.54
N ASN A 43 -55.12 18.98 -19.83
CA ASN A 43 -55.84 18.19 -18.83
C ASN A 43 -55.12 16.86 -18.60
N ASN A 44 -55.31 16.26 -17.42
CA ASN A 44 -54.77 14.96 -17.03
C ASN A 44 -53.25 14.89 -17.09
N ILE A 45 -52.57 15.93 -16.61
CA ILE A 45 -51.12 15.98 -16.54
C ILE A 45 -50.67 15.11 -15.37
N GLU A 46 -49.80 14.17 -15.71
CA GLU A 46 -49.21 13.20 -14.80
C GLU A 46 -47.98 13.81 -14.08
N SER A 47 -47.68 13.30 -12.89
CA SER A 47 -46.43 13.65 -12.19
C SER A 47 -45.26 12.80 -12.69
N ASP A 48 -44.04 13.29 -12.49
CA ASP A 48 -42.80 12.53 -12.70
C ASP A 48 -42.05 12.37 -11.36
N PRO A 49 -41.90 11.15 -10.82
CA PRO A 49 -42.50 9.89 -11.29
C PRO A 49 -44.02 9.82 -11.07
N LEU A 50 -44.70 8.83 -11.67
CA LEU A 50 -46.15 8.66 -11.60
C LEU A 50 -46.61 8.40 -10.16
N CYS A 51 -47.38 9.34 -9.59
CA CYS A 51 -47.89 9.23 -8.22
C CYS A 51 -49.21 8.46 -8.14
N TYR A 52 -49.27 7.46 -7.28
CA TYR A 52 -50.48 6.71 -6.95
C TYR A 52 -50.88 6.94 -5.50
N ARG A 53 -52.18 7.10 -5.28
CA ARG A 53 -52.80 7.19 -3.96
C ARG A 53 -53.98 6.24 -3.90
N ASN A 54 -53.97 5.25 -3.01
CA ASN A 54 -55.00 4.21 -2.94
C ASN A 54 -55.30 3.55 -4.30
N GLU A 55 -54.24 3.23 -5.06
CA GLU A 55 -54.31 2.64 -6.41
C GLU A 55 -54.96 3.53 -7.50
N THR A 56 -55.17 4.83 -7.24
CA THR A 56 -55.57 5.79 -8.28
C THR A 56 -54.40 6.70 -8.65
N LEU A 57 -54.19 6.89 -9.95
CA LEU A 57 -53.18 7.80 -10.49
C LEU A 57 -53.58 9.25 -10.18
N VAL A 58 -52.67 10.00 -9.56
CA VAL A 58 -52.86 11.42 -9.25
C VAL A 58 -52.54 12.24 -10.50
N MET A 59 -53.56 12.90 -11.06
CA MET A 59 -53.43 13.78 -12.22
C MET A 59 -53.88 15.20 -11.88
N ARG A 60 -53.29 16.20 -12.54
CA ARG A 60 -53.65 17.61 -12.41
C ARG A 60 -53.99 18.21 -13.76
N ASN A 61 -54.81 19.25 -13.78
CA ASN A 61 -55.09 20.04 -14.96
C ASN A 61 -54.33 21.36 -14.87
N CYS A 62 -53.65 21.74 -15.95
CA CYS A 62 -53.09 23.07 -16.09
C CYS A 62 -54.13 23.98 -16.75
N SER A 63 -54.62 24.97 -16.01
CA SER A 63 -55.58 25.96 -16.49
C SER A 63 -54.96 27.36 -16.52
N ASN A 64 -55.67 28.34 -17.09
CA ASN A 64 -55.25 29.75 -17.05
C ASN A 64 -55.14 30.29 -15.60
N ALA A 65 -55.74 29.62 -14.61
CA ALA A 65 -55.65 29.98 -13.19
C ALA A 65 -54.51 29.24 -12.45
N GLY A 66 -53.68 28.48 -13.17
CA GLY A 66 -52.66 27.59 -12.59
C GLY A 66 -53.14 26.14 -12.48
N TRP A 67 -52.43 25.37 -11.65
CA TRP A 67 -52.70 23.94 -11.45
C TRP A 67 -53.97 23.67 -10.64
N ILE A 68 -54.79 22.73 -11.12
CA ILE A 68 -56.02 22.28 -10.46
C ILE A 68 -55.99 20.74 -10.33
N PRO A 69 -56.12 20.17 -9.11
CA PRO A 69 -56.14 20.84 -7.81
C PRO A 69 -54.78 21.49 -7.46
N SER A 70 -54.79 22.45 -6.52
CA SER A 70 -53.56 23.04 -5.97
C SER A 70 -52.76 22.02 -5.16
N LEU A 71 -51.46 22.25 -5.00
CA LEU A 71 -50.55 21.31 -4.36
C LEU A 71 -50.99 20.91 -2.93
N ASP A 72 -51.48 21.87 -2.14
CA ASP A 72 -51.97 21.62 -0.77
C ASP A 72 -53.21 20.70 -0.70
N ASN A 73 -53.98 20.63 -1.79
CA ASN A 73 -55.16 19.79 -1.89
C ASN A 73 -54.82 18.38 -2.40
N ILE A 74 -53.59 18.15 -2.84
CA ILE A 74 -53.06 16.84 -3.22
C ILE A 74 -52.46 16.24 -1.95
N GLY A 75 -53.21 15.35 -1.29
CA GLY A 75 -52.67 14.65 -0.13
C GLY A 75 -51.47 13.76 -0.50
N PRO A 76 -50.79 13.17 0.50
CA PRO A 76 -49.43 12.65 0.32
C PRO A 76 -49.35 11.53 -0.72
N CYS A 77 -48.27 11.57 -1.51
CA CYS A 77 -47.98 10.50 -2.45
C CYS A 77 -47.48 9.27 -1.69
N LEU A 78 -48.20 8.15 -1.78
CA LEU A 78 -47.87 6.93 -1.03
C LEU A 78 -47.16 5.88 -1.87
N LYS A 79 -47.25 5.97 -3.19
CA LYS A 79 -46.67 5.01 -4.14
C LYS A 79 -46.26 5.76 -5.40
N VAL A 80 -45.04 5.53 -5.89
CA VAL A 80 -44.57 6.08 -7.17
C VAL A 80 -44.07 4.99 -8.10
N VAL A 81 -44.51 5.06 -9.35
CA VAL A 81 -44.14 4.10 -10.39
C VAL A 81 -43.21 4.77 -11.39
N LYS A 82 -42.03 4.18 -11.59
CA LYS A 82 -41.14 4.49 -12.71
C LYS A 82 -40.47 3.20 -13.16
N TYR A 83 -40.60 2.92 -14.45
CA TYR A 83 -40.01 1.73 -15.05
C TYR A 83 -38.65 2.08 -15.62
N PHE A 84 -37.63 1.34 -15.22
CA PHE A 84 -36.30 1.41 -15.82
C PHE A 84 -36.13 0.30 -16.85
N ASP A 85 -35.59 0.62 -18.03
CA ASP A 85 -35.02 -0.41 -18.89
C ASP A 85 -33.68 -0.82 -18.31
N ILE A 86 -33.56 -2.09 -17.96
CA ILE A 86 -32.36 -2.61 -17.32
C ILE A 86 -31.21 -2.70 -18.35
N ASN A 87 -31.52 -2.86 -19.64
CA ASN A 87 -30.53 -2.99 -20.70
C ASN A 87 -30.06 -1.65 -21.26
N SER A 88 -30.62 -0.53 -20.77
CA SER A 88 -30.17 0.81 -21.12
C SER A 88 -29.13 1.34 -20.15
N CYS A 89 -28.56 2.50 -20.48
CA CYS A 89 -27.73 3.25 -19.55
C CYS A 89 -28.51 3.64 -18.27
N PRO A 90 -27.83 3.74 -17.12
CA PRO A 90 -28.46 4.18 -15.88
C PRO A 90 -29.03 5.60 -15.99
N PRO A 91 -29.99 5.98 -15.12
CA PRO A 91 -30.48 7.35 -15.06
C PRO A 91 -29.35 8.37 -14.86
N GLY A 92 -29.35 9.43 -15.66
CA GLY A 92 -28.27 10.44 -15.68
C GLY A 92 -27.16 10.17 -16.70
N TYR A 93 -27.21 9.04 -17.40
CA TYR A 93 -26.26 8.65 -18.45
C TYR A 93 -26.96 8.44 -19.79
N HIS A 94 -26.22 8.63 -20.88
CA HIS A 94 -26.73 8.55 -22.25
C HIS A 94 -26.07 7.41 -23.03
N LYS A 95 -26.82 6.79 -23.94
CA LYS A 95 -26.30 5.74 -24.83
C LYS A 95 -25.35 6.32 -25.87
N ILE A 96 -24.25 5.63 -26.14
CA ILE A 96 -23.31 6.02 -27.21
C ILE A 96 -23.89 5.73 -28.60
N SER A 97 -24.68 4.66 -28.77
CA SER A 97 -25.45 4.41 -29.99
C SER A 97 -26.67 3.53 -29.70
N GLU A 98 -27.61 3.43 -30.64
CA GLU A 98 -28.78 2.53 -30.52
C GLU A 98 -28.38 1.05 -30.52
N ASN A 99 -27.25 0.71 -31.13
CA ASN A 99 -26.78 -0.67 -31.30
C ASN A 99 -25.74 -1.09 -30.25
N ASN A 100 -25.16 -0.13 -29.51
CA ASN A 100 -24.18 -0.38 -28.47
C ASN A 100 -24.77 0.01 -27.11
N ASN A 101 -25.08 -1.01 -26.30
CA ASN A 101 -25.49 -0.83 -24.91
C ASN A 101 -24.35 -1.09 -23.93
N ASP A 102 -23.14 -1.39 -24.39
CA ASP A 102 -21.97 -1.74 -23.57
C ASP A 102 -21.31 -0.49 -22.98
N TYR A 103 -21.54 0.68 -23.59
CA TYR A 103 -20.97 1.94 -23.14
C TYR A 103 -22.02 3.05 -23.00
N CYS A 104 -21.82 3.87 -21.98
CA CYS A 104 -22.61 5.04 -21.66
C CYS A 104 -21.70 6.27 -21.54
N TYR A 105 -22.25 7.45 -21.80
CA TYR A 105 -21.54 8.70 -21.57
C TYR A 105 -22.32 9.65 -20.67
N GLN A 106 -21.60 10.53 -20.00
CA GLN A 106 -22.14 11.63 -19.19
C GLN A 106 -21.45 12.94 -19.56
N ILE A 107 -22.22 14.02 -19.54
CA ILE A 107 -21.70 15.38 -19.70
C ILE A 107 -21.60 16.00 -18.30
N GLY A 108 -20.37 16.30 -17.86
CA GLY A 108 -20.12 16.98 -16.60
C GLY A 108 -20.31 18.49 -16.69
N GLU A 109 -20.43 19.13 -15.54
CA GLU A 109 -20.59 20.58 -15.47
C GLU A 109 -19.39 21.34 -16.07
N PRO A 110 -19.61 22.51 -16.70
CA PRO A 110 -18.53 23.34 -17.22
C PRO A 110 -17.52 23.73 -16.15
N SER A 111 -16.27 23.34 -16.32
CA SER A 111 -15.19 23.60 -15.37
C SER A 111 -13.84 23.75 -16.07
N ALA A 112 -12.86 24.29 -15.34
CA ALA A 112 -11.46 24.19 -15.75
C ALA A 112 -11.02 22.73 -15.75
N TRP A 113 -10.08 22.36 -16.61
CA TRP A 113 -9.58 21.00 -16.66
C TRP A 113 -8.92 20.66 -15.32
N ASN A 114 -9.46 19.67 -14.62
CA ASN A 114 -8.93 19.14 -13.36
C ASN A 114 -9.18 17.64 -13.29
N SER A 115 -8.44 16.87 -14.09
CA SER A 115 -8.59 15.42 -14.22
C SER A 115 -10.07 15.00 -14.36
N PRO A 116 -10.76 15.49 -15.42
CA PRO A 116 -12.17 15.15 -15.63
C PRO A 116 -12.35 13.64 -15.70
N CYS A 117 -13.55 13.16 -15.39
CA CYS A 117 -13.94 11.74 -15.41
C CYS A 117 -13.30 10.86 -14.34
N PHE A 118 -12.15 11.25 -13.78
CA PHE A 118 -11.43 10.54 -12.73
C PHE A 118 -12.30 10.31 -11.49
N ALA A 119 -12.84 11.39 -10.92
CA ALA A 119 -13.69 11.33 -9.73
C ALA A 119 -15.06 10.69 -9.99
N SER A 120 -15.45 10.47 -11.24
CA SER A 120 -16.72 9.80 -11.57
C SER A 120 -16.55 8.30 -11.86
N GLY A 121 -15.32 7.78 -11.86
CA GLY A 121 -15.04 6.39 -12.26
C GLY A 121 -15.07 6.12 -13.76
N GLY A 122 -14.94 7.18 -14.58
CA GLY A 122 -14.83 7.05 -16.03
C GLY A 122 -13.47 6.50 -16.41
N ALA A 123 -13.47 5.42 -17.19
CA ALA A 123 -12.25 4.64 -17.47
C ALA A 123 -12.11 4.23 -18.94
N SER A 124 -13.13 4.49 -19.76
CA SER A 124 -13.07 4.29 -21.20
C SER A 124 -12.77 5.62 -21.89
N VAL A 125 -12.16 5.57 -23.06
CA VAL A 125 -11.78 6.76 -23.82
C VAL A 125 -12.50 6.80 -25.17
N ILE A 126 -12.64 8.00 -25.73
CA ILE A 126 -13.35 8.18 -27.01
C ILE A 126 -12.69 7.40 -28.16
N THR A 127 -11.38 7.13 -28.08
CA THR A 127 -10.63 6.39 -29.11
C THR A 127 -10.91 4.90 -29.12
N ASP A 128 -11.61 4.36 -28.11
CA ASP A 128 -12.05 2.96 -28.07
C ASP A 128 -13.30 2.72 -28.93
N LEU A 129 -13.97 3.79 -29.38
CA LEU A 129 -15.19 3.74 -30.16
C LEU A 129 -14.91 3.55 -31.65
N SER A 130 -15.79 2.80 -32.32
CA SER A 130 -15.79 2.65 -33.77
C SER A 130 -16.25 3.93 -34.48
N ALA A 131 -15.95 4.03 -35.78
CA ALA A 131 -16.32 5.18 -36.61
C ALA A 131 -17.84 5.49 -36.56
N ALA A 132 -18.69 4.46 -36.61
CA ALA A 132 -20.14 4.61 -36.58
C ALA A 132 -20.66 5.13 -35.22
N GLU A 133 -20.02 4.69 -34.13
CA GLU A 133 -20.36 5.14 -32.77
C GLU A 133 -19.96 6.59 -32.54
N ILE A 134 -18.82 7.02 -33.08
CA ILE A 134 -18.38 8.41 -33.00
C ILE A 134 -19.30 9.32 -33.79
N GLU A 135 -19.73 8.92 -35.00
CA GLU A 135 -20.69 9.70 -35.79
C GLU A 135 -22.01 9.89 -35.03
N TYR A 136 -22.52 8.83 -34.40
CA TYR A 136 -23.72 8.90 -33.57
C TYR A 136 -23.52 9.80 -32.34
N LEU A 137 -22.40 9.62 -31.62
CA LEU A 137 -22.05 10.43 -30.45
C LEU A 137 -21.99 11.92 -30.80
N LEU A 138 -21.30 12.28 -31.88
CA LEU A 138 -21.19 13.67 -32.34
C LEU A 138 -22.56 14.24 -32.71
N THR A 139 -23.42 13.45 -33.34
CA THR A 139 -24.79 13.85 -33.68
C THR A 139 -25.62 14.07 -32.41
N SER A 140 -25.50 13.17 -31.43
CA SER A 140 -26.17 13.27 -30.13
C SER A 140 -25.72 14.53 -29.37
N LEU A 141 -24.41 14.78 -29.28
CA LEU A 141 -23.85 15.97 -28.62
C LEU A 141 -24.25 17.29 -29.31
N LYS A 142 -24.39 17.29 -30.64
CA LYS A 142 -24.94 18.44 -31.37
C LYS A 142 -26.42 18.68 -31.02
N ALA A 143 -27.20 17.61 -30.86
CA ALA A 143 -28.61 17.70 -30.52
C ALA A 143 -28.85 18.20 -29.09
N THR A 144 -27.96 17.93 -28.14
CA THR A 144 -28.09 18.46 -26.76
C THR A 144 -27.84 19.97 -26.67
N ASN A 145 -27.19 20.57 -27.67
CA ASN A 145 -26.88 22.00 -27.77
C ASN A 145 -26.20 22.59 -26.50
N THR A 146 -25.41 21.77 -25.81
CA THR A 146 -24.80 22.12 -24.52
C THR A 146 -23.51 22.94 -24.69
N SER A 147 -22.64 22.51 -25.60
CA SER A 147 -21.36 23.15 -25.91
C SER A 147 -20.85 22.64 -27.25
N ARG A 148 -20.00 23.43 -27.93
CA ARG A 148 -19.18 22.96 -29.06
C ARG A 148 -17.97 22.15 -28.61
N TYR A 149 -17.45 22.48 -27.43
CA TYR A 149 -16.19 21.97 -26.92
C TYR A 149 -16.39 21.15 -25.65
N PHE A 150 -15.70 20.01 -25.56
CA PHE A 150 -15.75 19.12 -24.39
C PHE A 150 -14.35 18.72 -23.94
N TRP A 151 -14.10 18.79 -22.65
CA TRP A 151 -12.87 18.27 -22.06
C TRP A 151 -12.83 16.75 -22.10
N LEU A 152 -11.67 16.21 -22.45
CA LEU A 152 -11.37 14.78 -22.39
C LEU A 152 -10.29 14.52 -21.32
N PRO A 153 -10.24 13.30 -20.75
CA PRO A 153 -9.33 12.94 -19.65
C PRO A 153 -7.90 12.65 -20.12
N ALA A 154 -7.32 13.57 -20.88
CA ALA A 154 -5.94 13.50 -21.33
C ALA A 154 -5.26 14.86 -21.24
N ILE A 155 -3.98 14.82 -20.87
CA ILE A 155 -3.16 16.01 -20.70
C ILE A 155 -1.74 15.76 -21.17
N ARG A 156 -1.10 16.84 -21.60
CA ARG A 156 0.33 16.95 -21.79
C ARG A 156 0.98 17.36 -20.47
N GLN A 157 1.77 16.48 -19.86
CA GLN A 157 2.44 16.76 -18.58
C GLN A 157 3.51 17.88 -18.68
N LYS A 158 4.21 17.97 -19.82
CA LYS A 158 5.21 19.01 -20.12
C LYS A 158 5.09 19.46 -21.56
N LEU A 159 5.48 20.70 -21.84
CA LEU A 159 5.27 21.39 -23.12
C LEU A 159 5.58 20.57 -24.39
N PHE A 160 6.62 19.73 -24.39
CA PHE A 160 7.03 18.92 -25.55
C PHE A 160 6.71 17.44 -25.42
N HIS A 161 6.08 17.02 -24.32
CA HIS A 161 5.62 15.66 -24.15
C HIS A 161 4.39 15.36 -25.04
N PRO A 162 4.17 14.10 -25.40
CA PRO A 162 2.89 13.69 -25.98
C PRO A 162 1.75 13.94 -24.99
N VAL A 163 0.55 14.14 -25.54
CA VAL A 163 -0.69 14.08 -24.75
C VAL A 163 -0.92 12.62 -24.39
N VAL A 164 -1.18 12.35 -23.11
CA VAL A 164 -1.42 10.99 -22.60
C VAL A 164 -2.73 10.92 -21.83
N TRP A 165 -3.38 9.76 -21.85
CA TRP A 165 -4.59 9.52 -21.04
C TRP A 165 -4.24 9.43 -19.56
N THR A 166 -5.03 10.11 -18.72
CA THR A 166 -4.79 10.17 -17.26
C THR A 166 -5.76 9.34 -16.44
N ILE A 167 -6.82 8.81 -17.07
CA ILE A 167 -7.77 7.95 -16.38
C ILE A 167 -7.21 6.54 -16.19
N PRO A 168 -7.50 5.88 -15.05
CA PRO A 168 -7.22 4.47 -14.84
C PRO A 168 -7.92 3.62 -15.90
N GLY A 169 -7.28 2.53 -16.34
CA GLY A 169 -7.79 1.62 -17.36
C GLY A 169 -6.73 1.22 -18.38
N PRO A 170 -7.11 0.50 -19.46
CA PRO A 170 -6.17 -0.06 -20.43
C PRO A 170 -5.34 1.00 -21.14
N ASN A 171 -5.90 2.20 -21.33
CA ASN A 171 -5.26 3.30 -22.02
C ASN A 171 -4.41 4.20 -21.09
N TRP A 172 -4.32 3.89 -19.79
CA TRP A 172 -3.65 4.75 -18.82
C TRP A 172 -2.18 5.00 -19.19
N GLY A 173 -1.81 6.28 -19.31
CA GLY A 173 -0.45 6.70 -19.63
C GLY A 173 -0.06 6.49 -21.09
N GLN A 174 -0.93 5.84 -21.89
CA GLN A 174 -0.72 5.68 -23.31
C GLN A 174 -0.90 7.02 -24.03
N ARG A 175 -0.18 7.17 -25.15
CA ARG A 175 -0.28 8.35 -26.01
C ARG A 175 -1.67 8.40 -26.63
N VAL A 176 -2.24 9.60 -26.70
CA VAL A 176 -3.45 9.84 -27.49
C VAL A 176 -3.07 9.76 -28.95
N GLU A 177 -3.57 8.73 -29.64
CA GLU A 177 -3.38 8.53 -31.07
C GLU A 177 -4.68 8.86 -31.82
N GLY A 178 -4.55 9.61 -32.91
CA GLY A 178 -5.67 9.89 -33.80
C GLY A 178 -5.96 8.68 -34.67
N ASN A 179 -7.19 8.57 -35.14
CA ASN A 179 -7.60 7.59 -36.13
C ASN A 179 -8.25 8.31 -37.32
N ASP A 180 -8.64 7.55 -38.35
CA ASP A 180 -9.13 8.10 -39.63
C ASP A 180 -10.39 8.99 -39.47
N PHE A 181 -11.10 8.89 -38.35
CA PHE A 181 -12.38 9.55 -38.08
C PHE A 181 -12.34 10.52 -36.89
N LEU A 182 -11.30 10.50 -36.05
CA LEU A 182 -10.96 11.48 -35.03
C LEU A 182 -9.48 11.85 -35.17
N SER A 183 -9.18 12.70 -36.14
CA SER A 183 -7.81 13.20 -36.31
C SER A 183 -7.43 14.14 -35.17
N ILE A 184 -6.19 14.02 -34.69
CA ILE A 184 -5.61 14.98 -33.75
C ILE A 184 -5.03 16.13 -34.56
N PHE A 185 -5.60 17.31 -34.42
CA PHE A 185 -5.06 18.52 -35.02
C PHE A 185 -4.04 19.15 -34.07
N ALA A 186 -2.77 18.83 -34.31
CA ALA A 186 -1.65 19.42 -33.61
C ALA A 186 -1.29 20.78 -34.24
N SER A 187 -1.88 21.87 -33.74
CA SER A 187 -1.43 23.23 -34.10
C SER A 187 -0.15 23.57 -33.33
N PHE A 188 0.91 24.07 -33.96
CA PHE A 188 2.15 24.46 -33.27
C PHE A 188 2.00 25.70 -32.36
N ALA A 189 0.95 26.51 -32.56
CA ALA A 189 0.52 27.54 -31.59
C ALA A 189 0.01 26.94 -30.25
N SER A 190 0.01 25.61 -30.11
CA SER A 190 -0.58 24.84 -29.04
C SER A 190 0.40 24.31 -27.99
N PHE A 191 1.69 24.64 -28.03
CA PHE A 191 2.60 24.19 -26.96
C PHE A 191 2.21 24.74 -25.58
N THR A 192 1.58 25.92 -25.51
CA THR A 192 1.04 26.51 -24.27
C THR A 192 -0.28 25.88 -23.81
N LYS A 193 -0.85 25.00 -24.64
CA LYS A 193 -2.17 24.39 -24.47
C LYS A 193 -1.98 22.89 -24.21
N ASN A 194 -2.24 22.45 -22.99
CA ASN A 194 -1.85 21.12 -22.54
C ASN A 194 -3.02 20.13 -22.44
N CYS A 195 -4.26 20.59 -22.39
CA CYS A 195 -5.41 19.74 -22.09
C CYS A 195 -6.17 19.35 -23.35
N LEU A 196 -6.54 18.06 -23.47
CA LEU A 196 -7.22 17.52 -24.65
C LEU A 196 -8.69 17.97 -24.70
N LEU A 197 -9.12 18.43 -25.87
CA LEU A 197 -10.44 18.98 -26.14
C LEU A 197 -11.03 18.32 -27.39
N LEU A 198 -12.31 17.95 -27.34
CA LEU A 198 -13.09 17.53 -28.50
C LEU A 198 -13.80 18.74 -29.10
N ASP A 199 -13.64 18.98 -30.40
CA ASP A 199 -14.48 19.91 -31.18
C ASP A 199 -15.51 19.11 -31.98
N ILE A 200 -16.78 19.20 -31.57
CA ILE A 200 -17.85 18.40 -32.19
C ILE A 200 -18.24 18.91 -33.58
N GLU A 201 -18.03 20.20 -33.89
CA GLU A 201 -18.37 20.76 -35.20
C GLU A 201 -17.40 20.24 -36.26
N LEU A 202 -16.12 20.22 -35.93
CA LEU A 202 -15.06 19.74 -36.81
C LEU A 202 -14.86 18.22 -36.75
N GLY A 203 -15.30 17.55 -35.68
CA GLY A 203 -15.07 16.12 -35.48
C GLY A 203 -13.59 15.80 -35.24
N MET A 204 -12.88 16.65 -34.49
CA MET A 204 -11.44 16.55 -34.31
C MET A 204 -11.03 16.71 -32.85
N LEU A 205 -9.86 16.17 -32.52
CA LEU A 205 -9.21 16.33 -31.23
C LEU A 205 -8.20 17.48 -31.29
N LEU A 206 -8.28 18.38 -30.32
CA LEU A 206 -7.46 19.58 -30.19
C LEU A 206 -6.84 19.65 -28.80
N THR A 207 -5.88 20.54 -28.61
CA THR A 207 -5.36 20.90 -27.28
C THR A 207 -5.70 22.35 -26.94
N GLU A 208 -6.06 22.61 -25.69
CA GLU A 208 -6.43 23.94 -25.18
C GLU A 208 -5.81 24.23 -23.79
N ALA A 209 -5.75 25.51 -23.42
CA ALA A 209 -5.30 25.95 -22.11
C ALA A 209 -6.24 25.39 -21.03
N CYS A 210 -5.68 24.65 -20.09
CA CYS A 210 -6.42 23.93 -19.04
C CYS A 210 -7.27 24.84 -18.14
N THR A 211 -6.99 26.15 -18.12
CA THR A 211 -7.75 27.16 -17.36
C THR A 211 -9.07 27.57 -18.01
N LYS A 212 -9.32 27.18 -19.27
CA LYS A 212 -10.60 27.44 -19.94
C LYS A 212 -11.72 26.59 -19.35
N ILE A 213 -12.94 27.10 -19.40
CA ILE A 213 -14.11 26.45 -18.81
C ILE A 213 -14.92 25.79 -19.93
N TYR A 214 -14.97 24.46 -19.92
CA TYR A 214 -15.80 23.66 -20.83
C TYR A 214 -16.42 22.49 -20.05
N PRO A 215 -17.56 21.96 -20.49
CA PRO A 215 -18.09 20.71 -19.92
C PRO A 215 -17.14 19.54 -20.21
N SER A 216 -17.14 18.54 -19.33
CA SER A 216 -16.37 17.31 -19.54
C SER A 216 -17.24 16.24 -20.20
N LEU A 217 -16.61 15.37 -20.98
CA LEU A 217 -17.26 14.21 -21.60
C LEU A 217 -16.59 12.94 -21.07
N CYS A 218 -17.37 12.12 -20.36
CA CYS A 218 -16.88 10.95 -19.66
C CYS A 218 -17.59 9.68 -20.13
N PHE A 219 -16.84 8.59 -20.28
CA PHE A 219 -17.33 7.31 -20.78
C PHE A 219 -17.23 6.21 -19.72
N TYR A 220 -18.25 5.37 -19.66
CA TYR A 220 -18.43 4.33 -18.66
C TYR A 220 -18.86 3.04 -19.35
N ILE A 221 -18.35 1.90 -18.87
CA ILE A 221 -18.88 0.60 -19.28
C ILE A 221 -20.23 0.40 -18.58
N ASN A 222 -21.22 -0.02 -19.34
CA ASN A 222 -22.55 -0.41 -18.87
C ASN A 222 -22.58 -1.87 -18.39
N ASP A 223 -21.64 -2.20 -17.52
CA ASP A 223 -21.59 -3.50 -16.83
C ASP A 223 -21.89 -3.30 -15.35
N LEU A 224 -22.55 -4.29 -14.77
CA LEU A 224 -22.84 -4.38 -13.36
C LEU A 224 -21.64 -4.89 -12.56
N TYR A 225 -20.80 -5.72 -13.17
CA TYR A 225 -19.72 -6.38 -12.46
C TYR A 225 -18.52 -5.45 -12.30
N TYR A 226 -18.51 -4.69 -11.21
CA TYR A 226 -17.29 -4.03 -10.78
C TYR A 226 -16.44 -5.03 -9.94
N PRO A 227 -15.16 -5.22 -10.28
CA PRO A 227 -14.29 -6.28 -9.74
C PRO A 227 -13.81 -6.01 -8.30
N THR A 228 -14.70 -5.62 -7.40
CA THR A 228 -14.43 -5.54 -5.95
C THR A 228 -14.76 -6.84 -5.24
N GLN A 229 -14.04 -7.10 -4.16
CA GLN A 229 -14.41 -8.15 -3.21
C GLN A 229 -15.62 -7.73 -2.38
N CYS A 230 -16.81 -7.79 -2.97
CA CYS A 230 -18.05 -7.76 -2.20
C CYS A 230 -18.34 -9.15 -1.62
N PRO A 231 -18.90 -9.25 -0.39
CA PRO A 231 -19.37 -10.51 0.14
C PRO A 231 -20.44 -11.16 -0.73
N ASP A 232 -20.61 -12.47 -0.60
CA ASP A 232 -21.60 -13.22 -1.38
C ASP A 232 -23.00 -12.61 -1.25
N GLY A 233 -23.65 -12.35 -2.39
CA GLY A 233 -24.97 -11.69 -2.44
C GLY A 233 -24.95 -10.16 -2.43
N TYR A 234 -23.76 -9.55 -2.33
CA TYR A 234 -23.56 -8.10 -2.44
C TYR A 234 -22.76 -7.75 -3.70
N HIS A 235 -23.04 -6.57 -4.26
CA HIS A 235 -22.49 -6.09 -5.53
C HIS A 235 -22.11 -4.61 -5.45
N SER A 236 -21.03 -4.22 -6.11
CA SER A 236 -20.61 -2.84 -6.29
C SER A 236 -20.98 -2.34 -7.69
N PHE A 237 -20.99 -1.02 -7.88
CA PHE A 237 -21.49 -0.41 -9.11
C PHE A 237 -20.54 0.70 -9.59
N ARG A 238 -20.12 0.61 -10.85
CA ARG A 238 -19.15 1.52 -11.50
C ARG A 238 -19.63 2.96 -11.64
N PHE A 239 -20.94 3.18 -11.67
CA PHE A 239 -21.57 4.50 -11.82
C PHE A 239 -21.60 5.33 -10.53
N LYS A 240 -20.85 4.91 -9.52
CA LYS A 240 -20.68 5.59 -8.24
C LYS A 240 -19.19 5.63 -7.89
N LEU A 241 -18.78 6.66 -7.16
CA LEU A 241 -17.48 6.68 -6.50
C LEU A 241 -17.39 5.45 -5.59
N ASP A 242 -16.48 4.53 -5.91
CA ASP A 242 -16.26 3.35 -5.10
C ASP A 242 -15.55 3.74 -3.81
N ASN A 243 -16.35 3.96 -2.77
CA ASN A 243 -15.87 4.13 -1.39
C ASN A 243 -15.81 2.79 -0.64
N GLY A 244 -15.85 1.66 -1.35
CA GLY A 244 -15.96 0.33 -0.78
C GLY A 244 -17.38 -0.06 -0.35
N THR A 245 -18.42 0.63 -0.84
CA THR A 245 -19.81 0.27 -0.53
C THR A 245 -20.32 -0.79 -1.50
N CYS A 246 -20.71 -1.93 -0.95
CA CYS A 246 -21.41 -3.00 -1.64
C CYS A 246 -22.90 -2.98 -1.29
N TYR A 247 -23.74 -3.37 -2.25
CA TYR A 247 -25.19 -3.34 -2.16
C TYR A 247 -25.77 -4.73 -2.37
N GLY A 248 -26.74 -5.11 -1.54
CA GLY A 248 -27.35 -6.44 -1.58
C GLY A 248 -28.81 -6.43 -1.19
N ILE A 249 -29.47 -7.57 -1.35
CA ILE A 249 -30.83 -7.81 -0.86
C ILE A 249 -30.77 -8.95 0.15
N GLU A 250 -30.91 -8.60 1.42
CA GLU A 250 -31.02 -9.59 2.49
C GLU A 250 -32.45 -10.14 2.53
N GLN A 251 -32.57 -11.46 2.60
CA GLN A 251 -33.86 -12.16 2.68
C GLN A 251 -33.97 -12.88 4.02
N SER A 252 -35.20 -13.06 4.52
CA SER A 252 -35.50 -13.81 5.73
C SER A 252 -36.65 -14.78 5.50
N GLU A 253 -36.52 -16.00 6.04
CA GLU A 253 -37.58 -17.02 5.99
C GLU A 253 -38.83 -16.61 6.78
N GLN A 254 -38.66 -15.81 7.83
CA GLN A 254 -39.74 -15.20 8.60
C GLN A 254 -39.79 -13.71 8.31
N ALA A 255 -40.97 -13.19 7.96
CA ALA A 255 -41.15 -11.77 7.72
C ALA A 255 -40.85 -10.98 9.01
N MET A 256 -40.10 -9.88 8.89
CA MET A 256 -39.63 -9.07 10.02
C MET A 256 -40.03 -7.60 9.85
N SER A 257 -40.19 -6.91 10.98
CA SER A 257 -40.38 -5.46 10.99
C SER A 257 -39.12 -4.74 10.54
N TYR A 258 -39.24 -3.48 10.15
CA TYR A 258 -38.11 -2.67 9.70
C TYR A 258 -36.97 -2.63 10.74
N HIS A 259 -37.29 -2.37 12.00
CA HIS A 259 -36.30 -2.28 13.09
C HIS A 259 -35.65 -3.63 13.43
N ASP A 260 -36.42 -4.71 13.38
CA ASP A 260 -35.89 -6.06 13.62
C ASP A 260 -34.90 -6.44 12.51
N PHE A 261 -35.23 -6.11 11.26
CA PHE A 261 -34.37 -6.37 10.11
C PHE A 261 -33.02 -5.63 10.23
N ILE A 262 -33.05 -4.35 10.65
CA ILE A 262 -31.83 -3.56 10.86
C ILE A 262 -30.95 -4.17 11.94
N LYS A 263 -31.57 -4.62 13.04
CA LYS A 263 -30.84 -5.15 14.18
C LYS A 263 -30.21 -6.52 13.91
N GLU A 264 -30.89 -7.36 13.13
CA GLU A 264 -30.51 -8.78 13.00
C GLU A 264 -29.78 -9.13 11.70
N ARG A 265 -30.07 -8.45 10.58
CA ARG A 265 -29.50 -8.81 9.26
C ARG A 265 -28.88 -7.65 8.50
N CYS A 266 -29.47 -6.47 8.56
CA CYS A 266 -29.15 -5.35 7.67
C CYS A 266 -28.79 -4.08 8.47
N PRO A 267 -27.60 -4.01 9.09
CA PRO A 267 -27.25 -2.91 9.98
C PRO A 267 -27.29 -1.53 9.31
N LYS A 268 -27.07 -1.47 7.99
CA LYS A 268 -27.24 -0.27 7.17
C LYS A 268 -28.19 -0.57 6.01
N PRO A 269 -29.44 -0.05 6.02
CA PRO A 269 -30.32 -0.14 4.87
C PRO A 269 -29.86 0.82 3.78
N MET A 270 -29.99 0.38 2.52
CA MET A 270 -29.55 1.12 1.34
C MET A 270 -30.11 2.55 1.31
N HIS A 271 -29.23 3.55 1.24
CA HIS A 271 -29.59 4.98 1.30
C HIS A 271 -28.80 5.84 0.30
N HIS A 272 -29.47 6.75 -0.43
CA HIS A 272 -28.76 7.81 -1.18
C HIS A 272 -29.66 9.00 -1.52
N SER A 273 -29.04 10.17 -1.71
CA SER A 273 -29.64 11.40 -2.26
C SER A 273 -30.09 11.27 -3.73
N GLU A 274 -29.54 10.32 -4.49
CA GLU A 274 -29.82 10.12 -5.91
C GLU A 274 -30.80 8.96 -6.10
N TYR A 275 -32.07 9.32 -5.95
CA TYR A 275 -33.20 8.39 -5.90
C TYR A 275 -33.28 7.45 -7.10
N GLU A 276 -33.12 7.99 -8.31
CA GLU A 276 -33.30 7.26 -9.56
C GLU A 276 -32.21 6.22 -9.79
N LEU A 277 -30.94 6.59 -9.55
CA LEU A 277 -29.80 5.68 -9.69
C LEU A 277 -29.88 4.56 -8.65
N THR A 278 -30.29 4.87 -7.41
CA THR A 278 -30.40 3.87 -6.35
C THR A 278 -31.52 2.87 -6.60
N ARG A 279 -32.65 3.32 -7.17
CA ARG A 279 -33.73 2.43 -7.64
C ARG A 279 -33.29 1.54 -8.79
N PHE A 280 -32.54 2.10 -9.73
CA PHE A 280 -31.96 1.35 -10.84
C PHE A 280 -31.02 0.24 -10.33
N ILE A 281 -30.15 0.56 -9.36
CA ILE A 281 -29.26 -0.40 -8.69
C ILE A 281 -30.06 -1.51 -8.02
N PHE A 282 -31.08 -1.18 -7.22
CA PHE A 282 -31.93 -2.20 -6.58
C PHE A 282 -32.58 -3.12 -7.62
N LYS A 283 -33.16 -2.54 -8.68
CA LYS A 283 -33.81 -3.31 -9.75
C LYS A 283 -32.84 -4.29 -10.40
N LYS A 284 -31.62 -3.86 -10.69
CA LYS A 284 -30.57 -4.74 -11.22
C LYS A 284 -30.23 -5.90 -10.27
N ILE A 285 -30.02 -5.63 -8.98
CA ILE A 285 -29.71 -6.67 -7.98
C ILE A 285 -30.88 -7.66 -7.87
N SER A 286 -32.11 -7.17 -7.95
CA SER A 286 -33.31 -8.01 -7.87
C SER A 286 -33.44 -8.99 -9.04
N GLU A 287 -33.02 -8.58 -10.24
CA GLU A 287 -33.02 -9.44 -11.43
C GLU A 287 -31.95 -10.55 -11.29
N ILE A 288 -30.76 -10.21 -10.80
CA ILE A 288 -29.68 -11.17 -10.53
C ILE A 288 -30.12 -12.17 -9.45
N SER A 289 -30.82 -11.68 -8.43
CA SER A 289 -31.38 -12.49 -7.34
C SER A 289 -32.65 -13.25 -7.73
N GLN A 290 -33.13 -13.10 -8.98
CA GLN A 290 -34.34 -13.75 -9.52
C GLN A 290 -35.60 -13.51 -8.68
N LEU A 291 -35.74 -12.31 -8.10
CA LEU A 291 -36.88 -12.00 -7.26
C LEU A 291 -38.15 -11.68 -8.09
N PRO A 292 -39.34 -12.20 -7.73
CA PRO A 292 -40.59 -11.91 -8.44
C PRO A 292 -41.02 -10.43 -8.37
N ASN A 293 -41.57 -9.86 -9.45
CA ASN A 293 -41.91 -8.43 -9.56
C ASN A 293 -42.87 -7.89 -8.48
N ASP A 294 -43.65 -8.75 -7.84
CA ASP A 294 -44.64 -8.43 -6.81
C ASP A 294 -44.09 -8.45 -5.38
N VAL A 295 -42.84 -8.91 -5.17
CA VAL A 295 -42.19 -8.91 -3.85
C VAL A 295 -41.77 -7.49 -3.47
N TRP A 296 -42.11 -7.10 -2.24
CA TRP A 296 -41.72 -5.83 -1.63
C TRP A 296 -40.65 -6.04 -0.58
N CYS A 297 -39.57 -5.28 -0.67
CA CYS A 297 -38.50 -5.23 0.31
C CYS A 297 -38.49 -3.89 1.03
N TRP A 298 -38.04 -3.90 2.29
CA TRP A 298 -37.72 -2.67 3.01
C TRP A 298 -36.64 -1.88 2.28
N PHE A 299 -36.82 -0.57 2.23
CA PHE A 299 -35.92 0.38 1.59
C PHE A 299 -35.92 1.67 2.42
N LYS A 300 -34.75 2.26 2.69
CA LYS A 300 -34.72 3.44 3.57
C LYS A 300 -35.44 4.61 2.89
N ALA A 301 -36.58 5.05 3.44
CA ALA A 301 -37.29 6.24 2.97
C ALA A 301 -36.64 7.52 3.49
N PHE A 302 -36.81 8.61 2.74
CA PHE A 302 -36.29 9.93 3.07
C PHE A 302 -36.70 10.40 4.47
N ASN A 303 -35.71 10.95 5.18
CA ASN A 303 -35.93 11.79 6.33
C ASN A 303 -35.44 13.21 6.00
N GLU A 304 -36.18 13.91 5.15
CA GLU A 304 -36.14 15.38 5.08
C GLU A 304 -37.58 15.89 5.04
N SER A 305 -38.06 16.37 6.20
CA SER A 305 -39.29 17.15 6.40
C SER A 305 -40.65 16.44 6.54
N TYR A 306 -40.75 15.36 7.32
CA TYR A 306 -42.03 15.05 7.99
C TYR A 306 -42.25 15.97 9.21
N ALA A 307 -42.40 17.28 8.97
CA ALA A 307 -43.11 18.13 9.91
C ALA A 307 -44.60 17.91 9.67
N ILE A 308 -45.21 16.99 10.42
CA ILE A 308 -46.68 16.94 10.49
C ILE A 308 -47.10 18.28 11.10
N ASP A 309 -47.61 19.17 10.25
CA ASP A 309 -48.11 20.47 10.64
C ASP A 309 -49.37 20.30 11.52
N LYS A 310 -49.16 20.02 12.81
CA LYS A 310 -50.20 20.15 13.81
C LYS A 310 -50.27 21.62 14.21
N SER A 311 -51.10 22.33 13.45
CA SER A 311 -51.80 23.56 13.83
C SER A 311 -50.98 24.57 14.63
N GLY A 312 -50.56 25.62 13.92
CA GLY A 312 -49.85 26.79 14.39
C GLY A 312 -49.99 27.17 15.87
N LYS A 313 -48.84 27.28 16.52
CA LYS A 313 -48.49 28.32 17.48
C LYS A 313 -46.98 28.39 17.56
N GLU A 314 -46.40 29.49 17.06
CA GLU A 314 -45.02 29.86 17.33
C GLU A 314 -44.76 29.81 18.85
N TYR A 315 -43.86 28.94 19.28
CA TYR A 315 -43.28 29.03 20.62
C TYR A 315 -41.77 29.22 20.50
N GLN A 316 -41.33 30.29 21.15
CA GLN A 316 -39.95 30.77 21.18
C GLN A 316 -38.98 29.71 21.70
N ARG A 317 -37.75 29.76 21.16
CA ARG A 317 -36.56 29.01 21.59
C ARG A 317 -36.44 28.92 23.11
N GLY A 318 -36.66 27.72 23.64
CA GLY A 318 -36.20 27.29 24.95
C GLY A 318 -35.63 25.89 24.81
N ASN A 319 -34.43 25.67 25.36
CA ASN A 319 -33.69 24.40 25.33
C ASN A 319 -34.48 23.27 26.00
N ALA A 320 -35.28 22.53 25.23
CA ALA A 320 -35.79 21.21 25.55
C ALA A 320 -35.30 20.23 24.46
N PRO A 321 -34.97 18.97 24.81
CA PRO A 321 -34.52 18.00 23.83
C PRO A 321 -35.62 17.78 22.80
N PHE A 322 -35.30 18.00 21.53
CA PHE A 322 -36.14 17.59 20.41
C PHE A 322 -36.28 16.06 20.48
N ASN A 323 -37.38 15.56 21.03
CA ASN A 323 -37.85 14.22 20.70
C ASN A 323 -38.42 14.31 19.28
N THR A 324 -37.59 14.02 18.27
CA THR A 324 -38.06 13.63 16.96
C THR A 324 -38.83 12.31 17.13
N GLU A 325 -40.17 12.37 17.22
CA GLU A 325 -40.98 11.17 17.07
C GLU A 325 -40.69 10.60 15.66
N GLU A 326 -40.12 9.40 15.63
CA GLU A 326 -39.83 8.67 14.38
C GLU A 326 -41.12 8.52 13.57
N SER A 327 -41.03 8.76 12.26
CA SER A 327 -42.15 8.55 11.33
C SER A 327 -42.68 7.12 11.48
N PRO A 328 -44.00 6.89 11.62
CA PRO A 328 -44.55 5.53 11.66
C PRO A 328 -44.49 4.82 10.30
N PHE A 329 -44.07 5.51 9.24
CA PHE A 329 -43.96 4.98 7.88
C PHE A 329 -42.51 4.90 7.44
N GLU A 330 -42.18 3.77 6.83
CA GLU A 330 -40.89 3.45 6.23
C GLU A 330 -41.04 3.11 4.75
N GLY A 331 -39.94 3.23 4.01
CA GLY A 331 -39.90 3.00 2.58
C GLY A 331 -39.94 1.52 2.22
N ILE A 332 -40.61 1.23 1.11
CA ILE A 332 -40.63 -0.10 0.51
C ILE A 332 -40.41 0.01 -1.00
N ILE A 333 -39.68 -0.93 -1.56
CA ILE A 333 -39.39 -1.02 -2.99
C ILE A 333 -39.79 -2.41 -3.50
N ASN A 334 -40.34 -2.50 -4.71
CA ASN A 334 -40.52 -3.79 -5.39
C ASN A 334 -39.54 -3.96 -6.54
N ASN A 335 -39.47 -5.17 -7.09
CA ASN A 335 -38.49 -5.51 -8.14
C ASN A 335 -38.82 -4.87 -9.50
N ALA A 336 -40.02 -4.32 -9.68
CA ALA A 336 -40.33 -3.48 -10.83
C ALA A 336 -39.71 -2.07 -10.73
N GLY A 337 -39.17 -1.69 -9.56
CA GLY A 337 -38.64 -0.36 -9.24
C GLY A 337 -39.69 0.61 -8.68
N VAL A 338 -40.87 0.11 -8.32
CA VAL A 338 -41.96 0.90 -7.69
C VAL A 338 -41.61 1.13 -6.24
N LEU A 339 -41.75 2.37 -5.79
CA LEU A 339 -41.54 2.75 -4.41
C LEU A 339 -42.85 3.06 -3.72
N GLY A 340 -42.91 2.77 -2.43
CA GLY A 340 -44.06 3.02 -1.58
C GLY A 340 -43.67 3.34 -0.15
N LEU A 341 -44.66 3.74 0.64
CA LEU A 341 -44.54 3.97 2.08
C LEU A 341 -45.53 3.05 2.81
N ILE A 342 -45.04 2.34 3.84
CA ILE A 342 -45.88 1.45 4.66
C ILE A 342 -45.48 1.55 6.13
N ASN A 343 -46.36 1.11 7.04
CA ASN A 343 -46.11 1.22 8.48
C ASN A 343 -44.90 0.35 8.89
N SER A 344 -43.95 0.92 9.63
CA SER A 344 -42.69 0.27 10.05
C SER A 344 -42.90 -1.01 10.89
N SER A 345 -44.06 -1.15 11.53
CA SER A 345 -44.45 -2.32 12.32
C SER A 345 -44.95 -3.51 11.49
N LEU A 346 -45.22 -3.33 10.20
CA LEU A 346 -45.56 -4.44 9.30
C LEU A 346 -44.33 -5.32 9.07
N ALA A 347 -44.54 -6.52 8.54
CA ALA A 347 -43.46 -7.49 8.35
C ALA A 347 -43.24 -7.75 6.85
N LEU A 348 -41.99 -7.63 6.38
CA LEU A 348 -41.56 -8.00 5.03
C LEU A 348 -40.46 -9.05 5.09
N SER A 349 -40.31 -9.80 4.00
CA SER A 349 -39.35 -10.92 3.89
C SER A 349 -37.97 -10.49 3.41
N CYS A 350 -37.75 -9.23 3.03
CA CYS A 350 -36.48 -8.75 2.53
C CYS A 350 -36.21 -7.27 2.82
N MET A 351 -34.94 -6.88 2.75
CA MET A 351 -34.47 -5.50 2.88
C MET A 351 -33.30 -5.24 1.93
N ALA A 352 -33.29 -4.06 1.30
CA ALA A 352 -32.15 -3.57 0.54
C ALA A 352 -31.07 -3.03 1.49
N CYS A 353 -29.85 -3.54 1.37
CA CYS A 353 -28.77 -3.30 2.32
C CYS A 353 -27.53 -2.72 1.65
N GLU A 354 -26.76 -1.97 2.43
CA GLU A 354 -25.43 -1.51 2.07
C GLU A 354 -24.40 -2.00 3.11
N MET A 355 -23.20 -2.31 2.65
CA MET A 355 -22.11 -2.79 3.49
C MET A 355 -20.80 -2.19 3.02
N GLU A 356 -19.98 -1.73 3.96
CA GLU A 356 -18.66 -1.18 3.68
C GLU A 356 -17.60 -2.28 3.79
N VAL A 357 -16.80 -2.45 2.75
CA VAL A 357 -15.64 -3.33 2.73
C VAL A 357 -14.42 -2.55 3.20
N ILE A 358 -13.74 -3.08 4.23
CA ILE A 358 -12.50 -2.50 4.74
C ILE A 358 -11.34 -3.15 4.00
N TYR A 359 -10.72 -2.39 3.10
CA TYR A 359 -9.53 -2.83 2.38
C TYR A 359 -8.28 -2.63 3.23
N GLY A 360 -7.33 -3.55 3.10
CA GLY A 360 -5.98 -3.34 3.61
C GLY A 360 -5.29 -2.19 2.86
N LYS A 361 -4.29 -1.57 3.49
CA LYS A 361 -3.54 -0.49 2.86
C LYS A 361 -2.69 -1.05 1.72
N THR A 362 -3.09 -0.77 0.48
CA THR A 362 -2.36 -1.23 -0.71
C THR A 362 -0.98 -0.58 -0.80
N GLU A 363 0.04 -1.40 -1.01
CA GLU A 363 1.43 -0.97 -1.16
C GLU A 363 2.10 -1.69 -2.33
N LEU A 364 2.91 -0.95 -3.10
CA LEU A 364 3.64 -1.44 -4.26
C LEU A 364 5.14 -1.43 -3.95
N MET A 365 5.83 -2.54 -4.21
CA MET A 365 7.26 -2.67 -3.98
C MET A 365 7.95 -3.25 -5.21
N PHE A 366 9.12 -2.70 -5.52
CA PHE A 366 9.90 -3.05 -6.70
C PHE A 366 11.29 -3.56 -6.33
N GLU A 367 11.71 -4.63 -6.99
CA GLU A 367 13.01 -5.26 -6.79
C GLU A 367 13.58 -5.70 -8.14
N TYR A 368 14.82 -5.33 -8.44
CA TYR A 368 15.53 -5.78 -9.64
C TYR A 368 16.54 -6.86 -9.24
N ASP A 369 16.41 -8.03 -9.85
CA ASP A 369 17.36 -9.13 -9.70
C ASP A 369 18.35 -9.10 -10.87
N GLU A 370 19.60 -8.76 -10.57
CA GLU A 370 20.69 -8.66 -11.55
C GLU A 370 21.06 -10.01 -12.17
N VAL A 371 20.94 -11.11 -11.42
CA VAL A 371 21.31 -12.45 -11.88
C VAL A 371 20.26 -13.00 -12.84
N LEU A 372 18.98 -12.81 -12.48
CA LEU A 372 17.86 -13.23 -13.31
C LEU A 372 17.52 -12.23 -14.43
N GLN A 373 18.09 -11.01 -14.37
CA GLN A 373 17.79 -9.89 -15.26
C GLN A 373 16.29 -9.58 -15.36
N ARG A 374 15.60 -9.58 -14.20
CA ARG A 374 14.15 -9.41 -14.11
C ARG A 374 13.79 -8.45 -13.00
N ILE A 375 12.67 -7.75 -13.18
CA ILE A 375 12.09 -6.90 -12.14
C ILE A 375 10.89 -7.63 -11.55
N PHE A 376 10.82 -7.70 -10.22
CA PHE A 376 9.70 -8.23 -9.47
C PHE A 376 8.88 -7.09 -8.87
N LEU A 377 7.59 -7.05 -9.23
CA LEU A 377 6.60 -6.16 -8.62
C LEU A 377 5.83 -6.94 -7.56
N THR A 378 5.99 -6.56 -6.29
CA THR A 378 5.16 -7.07 -5.21
C THR A 378 4.03 -6.09 -4.90
N VAL A 379 2.81 -6.60 -4.88
CA VAL A 379 1.58 -5.88 -4.55
C VAL A 379 1.00 -6.46 -3.27
N TYR A 380 0.99 -5.66 -2.21
CA TYR A 380 0.29 -5.98 -0.95
C TYR A 380 -1.12 -5.43 -0.99
N TYR A 381 -2.10 -6.20 -0.53
CA TYR A 381 -3.53 -5.86 -0.55
C TYR A 381 -4.03 -5.39 -1.94
N PRO A 382 -3.87 -6.23 -2.99
CA PRO A 382 -4.35 -5.93 -4.34
C PRO A 382 -5.87 -5.74 -4.42
N SER A 383 -6.64 -6.19 -3.44
CA SER A 383 -8.09 -5.91 -3.33
C SER A 383 -8.40 -4.41 -3.23
N GLY A 384 -7.49 -3.62 -2.66
CA GLY A 384 -7.65 -2.18 -2.53
C GLY A 384 -7.33 -1.39 -3.80
N LEU A 385 -6.91 -2.05 -4.89
CA LEU A 385 -6.67 -1.42 -6.19
C LEU A 385 -7.97 -1.25 -6.97
N TRP A 386 -8.12 -0.09 -7.59
CA TRP A 386 -9.13 0.16 -8.59
C TRP A 386 -8.82 -0.63 -9.87
N LYS A 387 -9.84 -1.25 -10.48
CA LYS A 387 -9.69 -2.10 -11.66
C LYS A 387 -10.77 -1.84 -12.70
N TYR A 388 -10.37 -1.88 -13.97
CA TYR A 388 -11.22 -1.72 -15.14
C TYR A 388 -12.10 -2.93 -15.45
N ASP A 389 -11.67 -4.13 -15.10
CA ASP A 389 -12.50 -5.34 -15.16
C ASP A 389 -11.85 -6.44 -14.28
N SER A 390 -12.39 -7.66 -14.31
CA SER A 390 -11.85 -8.78 -13.54
C SER A 390 -10.44 -9.22 -13.96
N ASN A 391 -10.01 -8.88 -15.18
CA ASN A 391 -8.71 -9.20 -15.75
C ASN A 391 -7.69 -8.07 -15.56
N ASP A 392 -8.15 -6.85 -15.30
CA ASP A 392 -7.29 -5.71 -14.99
C ASP A 392 -6.55 -5.92 -13.65
N LYS A 393 -5.25 -5.63 -13.68
CA LYS A 393 -4.36 -5.69 -12.53
C LYS A 393 -4.53 -4.47 -11.64
N GLY A 394 -5.06 -3.36 -12.16
CA GLY A 394 -5.19 -2.08 -11.47
C GLY A 394 -3.88 -1.31 -11.35
N ILE A 395 -2.86 -1.70 -12.11
CA ILE A 395 -1.51 -1.15 -12.09
C ILE A 395 -1.01 -0.99 -13.52
N GLN A 396 -0.38 0.15 -13.79
CA GLN A 396 0.35 0.42 -15.02
C GLN A 396 1.83 0.64 -14.71
N CYS A 397 2.71 -0.01 -15.47
CA CYS A 397 4.14 0.15 -15.31
C CYS A 397 4.75 0.97 -16.44
N PHE A 398 5.87 1.61 -16.11
CA PHE A 398 6.52 2.59 -16.94
C PHE A 398 8.04 2.42 -16.96
N SER A 399 8.66 2.79 -18.08
CA SER A 399 10.11 2.91 -18.26
C SER A 399 10.47 4.05 -19.20
N ASP A 400 11.60 4.70 -18.95
CA ASP A 400 12.14 5.73 -19.84
C ASP A 400 13.02 5.17 -20.99
N ALA A 401 13.10 3.84 -21.14
CA ALA A 401 13.85 3.15 -22.19
C ALA A 401 13.49 3.56 -23.64
N LYS A 402 12.30 4.16 -23.84
CA LYS A 402 11.79 4.66 -25.12
C LYS A 402 11.66 6.20 -25.15
N GLY A 403 12.26 6.93 -24.20
CA GLY A 403 12.21 8.40 -24.13
C GLY A 403 10.86 8.91 -23.62
N PHE A 404 10.11 9.63 -24.47
CA PHE A 404 8.83 10.23 -24.10
C PHE A 404 7.69 9.22 -23.90
N VAL A 405 7.73 8.08 -24.61
CA VAL A 405 6.74 7.01 -24.43
C VAL A 405 7.21 6.13 -23.30
N LYS A 406 6.43 6.11 -22.22
CA LYS A 406 6.87 5.52 -20.97
C LYS A 406 6.19 4.20 -20.63
N VAL A 407 5.11 3.80 -21.30
CA VAL A 407 4.33 2.62 -20.90
C VAL A 407 5.09 1.32 -21.20
N VAL A 408 5.11 0.40 -20.23
CA VAL A 408 5.67 -0.95 -20.32
C VAL A 408 4.63 -1.97 -19.87
N ASP A 409 4.52 -3.06 -20.61
CA ASP A 409 3.59 -4.14 -20.28
C ASP A 409 4.05 -4.92 -19.04
N VAL A 410 3.08 -5.26 -18.21
CA VAL A 410 3.26 -6.16 -17.06
C VAL A 410 2.80 -7.54 -17.48
N ASN A 411 3.52 -8.60 -17.14
CA ASN A 411 3.06 -9.95 -17.46
C ASN A 411 1.65 -10.22 -16.89
N ASP A 412 0.79 -10.81 -17.71
CA ASP A 412 -0.63 -11.09 -17.37
C ASP A 412 -0.79 -12.15 -16.29
N ILE A 413 0.23 -12.99 -16.12
CA ILE A 413 0.20 -14.10 -15.19
C ILE A 413 1.09 -13.75 -13.99
N PRO A 414 0.54 -13.71 -12.76
CA PRO A 414 1.35 -13.49 -11.57
C PRO A 414 2.32 -14.64 -11.36
N PHE A 415 3.55 -14.32 -10.99
CA PHE A 415 4.58 -15.31 -10.65
C PHE A 415 4.24 -16.03 -9.34
N ILE A 416 3.68 -15.30 -8.37
CA ILE A 416 3.18 -15.84 -7.10
C ILE A 416 1.87 -15.13 -6.77
N GLU A 417 0.81 -15.89 -6.53
CA GLU A 417 -0.45 -15.40 -5.96
C GLU A 417 -0.71 -16.14 -4.66
N THR A 418 -0.69 -15.43 -3.52
CA THR A 418 -1.02 -16.02 -2.23
C THR A 418 -2.39 -15.50 -1.80
N LYS A 419 -3.45 -16.25 -2.12
CA LYS A 419 -4.77 -16.08 -1.50
C LYS A 419 -4.79 -16.96 -0.26
N SER A 420 -4.72 -16.36 0.92
CA SER A 420 -4.97 -17.07 2.17
C SER A 420 -6.44 -17.51 2.18
N LEU A 421 -6.73 -18.69 1.60
CA LEU A 421 -8.03 -19.36 1.76
C LEU A 421 -8.35 -19.50 3.24
N GLN A 422 -9.61 -19.23 3.58
CA GLN A 422 -10.19 -19.30 4.92
C GLN A 422 -9.93 -20.65 5.60
N GLU A 423 -8.78 -20.80 6.25
CA GLU A 423 -8.58 -21.80 7.30
C GLU A 423 -7.84 -21.15 8.48
N GLU A 424 -8.62 -20.57 9.38
CA GLU A 424 -8.40 -20.47 10.83
C GLU A 424 -7.03 -19.94 11.32
N ILE A 425 -6.57 -18.75 10.90
CA ILE A 425 -5.62 -17.98 11.71
C ILE A 425 -5.93 -16.48 11.68
N ASP A 426 -6.21 -15.93 12.86
CA ASP A 426 -6.54 -14.52 13.17
C ASP A 426 -5.28 -13.60 13.19
N PHE A 427 -4.35 -13.82 12.25
CA PHE A 427 -3.42 -12.77 11.83
C PHE A 427 -4.03 -12.18 10.57
N GLY A 428 -4.34 -10.88 10.58
CA GLY A 428 -5.00 -10.19 9.47
C GLY A 428 -4.50 -10.71 8.11
N GLN A 429 -5.43 -11.17 7.28
CA GLN A 429 -5.14 -11.82 6.01
C GLN A 429 -4.27 -10.89 5.14
N ILE A 430 -2.98 -11.20 5.01
CA ILE A 430 -2.10 -10.45 4.11
C ILE A 430 -2.29 -11.02 2.71
N GLU A 431 -3.01 -10.28 1.87
CA GLU A 431 -3.07 -10.57 0.44
C GLU A 431 -1.77 -10.11 -0.23
N LYS A 432 -1.16 -10.99 -1.04
CA LYS A 432 0.08 -10.69 -1.75
C LYS A 432 0.07 -11.29 -3.16
N ILE A 433 0.38 -10.46 -4.14
CA ILE A 433 0.61 -10.88 -5.53
C ILE A 433 1.98 -10.38 -5.99
N VAL A 434 2.73 -11.22 -6.71
CA VAL A 434 4.03 -10.86 -7.30
C VAL A 434 3.95 -11.01 -8.82
N TYR A 435 4.26 -9.96 -9.56
CA TYR A 435 4.38 -9.95 -11.01
C TYR A 435 5.85 -9.89 -11.44
N ILE A 436 6.16 -10.46 -12.61
CA ILE A 436 7.44 -10.27 -13.29
C ILE A 436 7.24 -9.21 -14.36
N ILE A 437 8.15 -8.24 -14.40
CA ILE A 437 8.22 -7.24 -15.46
C ILE A 437 9.47 -7.52 -16.29
N ASP A 438 9.24 -7.72 -17.58
CA ASP A 438 10.30 -7.94 -18.53
C ASP A 438 10.98 -6.60 -18.88
N LEU A 439 12.30 -6.64 -18.98
CA LEU A 439 13.08 -5.48 -19.39
C LEU A 439 12.82 -5.18 -20.86
N VAL A 440 12.48 -3.93 -21.17
CA VAL A 440 12.18 -3.48 -22.54
C VAL A 440 13.42 -3.01 -23.31
N THR A 441 14.57 -2.97 -22.65
CA THR A 441 15.86 -2.61 -23.23
C THR A 441 16.97 -3.41 -22.56
N ASP A 442 18.04 -3.64 -23.32
CA ASP A 442 19.25 -4.29 -22.85
C ASP A 442 20.29 -3.30 -22.28
N SER A 443 20.00 -2.01 -22.31
CA SER A 443 20.79 -0.94 -21.69
C SER A 443 20.22 -0.50 -20.35
N SER A 444 20.91 0.39 -19.64
CA SER A 444 20.32 1.03 -18.45
C SER A 444 19.02 1.77 -18.80
N ALA A 445 18.02 1.65 -17.92
CA ALA A 445 16.78 2.42 -17.96
C ALA A 445 16.12 2.45 -16.57
N GLN A 446 15.34 3.49 -16.32
CA GLN A 446 14.53 3.64 -15.11
C GLN A 446 13.17 2.94 -15.29
N TYR A 447 12.67 2.30 -14.23
CA TYR A 447 11.38 1.63 -14.18
C TYR A 447 10.59 2.04 -12.92
N TRP A 448 9.28 2.20 -13.05
CA TRP A 448 8.34 2.42 -11.93
C TRP A 448 6.94 1.90 -12.30
N CYS A 449 6.10 1.60 -11.31
CA CYS A 449 4.69 1.31 -11.54
C CYS A 449 3.81 2.27 -10.75
N GLU A 450 2.64 2.55 -11.30
CA GLU A 450 1.62 3.41 -10.71
C GLU A 450 0.31 2.61 -10.62
N GLY A 451 -0.46 2.86 -9.58
CA GLY A 451 -1.79 2.29 -9.37
C GLY A 451 -2.73 3.36 -8.80
N HIS A 452 -4.02 3.03 -8.78
CA HIS A 452 -5.01 3.80 -8.05
C HIS A 452 -5.71 2.90 -7.05
N THR A 453 -5.96 3.40 -5.85
CA THR A 453 -6.82 2.68 -4.92
C THR A 453 -8.29 2.83 -5.32
N ILE A 454 -9.18 2.04 -4.73
CA ILE A 454 -10.63 2.15 -4.90
C ILE A 454 -11.17 3.58 -4.70
N ASN A 455 -10.61 4.32 -3.74
CA ASN A 455 -10.93 5.73 -3.48
C ASN A 455 -10.26 6.70 -4.47
N PHE A 456 -9.71 6.18 -5.57
CA PHE A 456 -8.94 6.91 -6.57
C PHE A 456 -7.70 7.64 -6.02
N SER A 457 -7.11 7.17 -4.92
CA SER A 457 -5.85 7.71 -4.44
C SER A 457 -4.68 7.16 -5.25
N PHE A 458 -3.84 8.04 -5.79
CA PHE A 458 -2.65 7.65 -6.54
C PHE A 458 -1.63 6.96 -5.64
N ILE A 459 -1.11 5.81 -6.09
CA ILE A 459 0.00 5.11 -5.46
C ILE A 459 1.06 4.79 -6.52
N ALA A 460 2.33 4.77 -6.13
CA ALA A 460 3.43 4.45 -7.04
C ALA A 460 4.57 3.76 -6.30
N THR A 461 5.34 2.96 -7.03
CA THR A 461 6.61 2.43 -6.54
C THR A 461 7.67 3.53 -6.51
N GLU A 462 8.74 3.30 -5.74
CA GLU A 462 9.99 4.01 -6.01
C GLU A 462 10.51 3.66 -7.41
N LYS A 463 11.31 4.56 -7.98
CA LYS A 463 11.90 4.34 -9.30
C LYS A 463 13.22 3.61 -9.17
N ILE A 464 13.38 2.51 -9.86
CA ILE A 464 14.61 1.72 -9.87
C ILE A 464 15.30 1.83 -11.22
N VAL A 465 16.63 1.69 -11.27
CA VAL A 465 17.39 1.63 -12.52
C VAL A 465 17.81 0.18 -12.75
N ALA A 466 17.40 -0.40 -13.87
CA ALA A 466 17.84 -1.73 -14.29
C ALA A 466 18.87 -1.60 -15.41
N ASN A 467 19.97 -2.34 -15.31
CA ASN A 467 21.05 -2.34 -16.30
C ASN A 467 21.47 -3.79 -16.64
N PRO A 468 20.78 -4.46 -17.58
CA PRO A 468 21.01 -5.88 -17.85
C PRO A 468 22.36 -6.17 -18.54
N LYS A 469 22.91 -5.24 -19.32
CA LYS A 469 24.28 -5.38 -19.87
C LYS A 469 25.38 -4.98 -18.88
N GLY A 470 25.01 -4.54 -17.68
CA GLY A 470 25.94 -4.05 -16.67
C GLY A 470 26.92 -3.05 -17.26
N ASN A 471 28.21 -3.32 -17.07
CA ASN A 471 29.29 -2.38 -17.34
C ASN A 471 29.64 -2.24 -18.82
N LYS A 472 29.03 -3.06 -19.69
CA LYS A 472 29.33 -3.06 -21.14
C LYS A 472 28.73 -1.86 -21.86
N VAL A 473 27.58 -1.37 -21.40
CA VAL A 473 26.87 -0.22 -21.99
C VAL A 473 26.57 0.76 -20.88
N HIS A 474 27.08 1.99 -21.02
CA HIS A 474 26.85 3.06 -20.06
C HIS A 474 25.98 4.15 -20.67
N VAL A 475 25.20 4.81 -19.81
CA VAL A 475 24.32 5.92 -20.21
C VAL A 475 24.87 7.24 -19.69
N PHE A 476 25.06 8.19 -20.61
CA PHE A 476 25.43 9.56 -20.29
C PHE A 476 24.31 10.53 -20.63
N ALA A 477 24.05 11.50 -19.74
CA ALA A 477 23.13 12.60 -19.96
C ALA A 477 23.87 13.75 -20.65
N LEU A 478 23.49 14.06 -21.88
CA LEU A 478 23.99 15.17 -22.68
C LEU A 478 22.95 16.28 -22.72
N VAL A 479 23.36 17.50 -22.38
CA VAL A 479 22.57 18.71 -22.56
C VAL A 479 23.20 19.55 -23.66
N ILE A 480 22.41 19.83 -24.69
CA ILE A 480 22.78 20.74 -25.78
C ILE A 480 21.81 21.91 -25.84
N LYS A 481 22.31 23.05 -26.32
CA LYS A 481 21.50 24.21 -26.68
C LYS A 481 21.44 24.27 -28.21
N HIS A 482 20.23 24.24 -28.74
CA HIS A 482 19.95 24.32 -30.18
C HIS A 482 19.24 25.64 -30.47
N TYR A 483 19.75 26.37 -31.47
CA TYR A 483 19.13 27.60 -31.94
C TYR A 483 18.08 27.26 -32.98
N VAL A 484 16.83 27.63 -32.73
CA VAL A 484 15.71 27.36 -33.62
C VAL A 484 15.19 28.70 -34.13
N LEU A 485 14.97 28.82 -35.43
CA LEU A 485 14.21 29.96 -35.95
C LEU A 485 12.73 29.74 -35.59
N PRO A 486 11.95 30.81 -35.30
CA PRO A 486 10.55 30.67 -34.94
C PRO A 486 9.71 29.83 -35.92
N ASP A 487 10.08 29.84 -37.21
CA ASP A 487 9.43 29.09 -38.28
C ASP A 487 9.88 27.61 -38.34
N ASP A 488 11.06 27.25 -37.82
CA ASP A 488 11.58 25.87 -37.79
C ASP A 488 11.05 25.04 -36.60
N ILE A 489 10.33 25.68 -35.67
CA ILE A 489 9.62 25.01 -34.57
C ILE A 489 8.41 24.23 -35.10
N GLU A 490 7.96 24.52 -36.34
CA GLU A 490 6.79 23.93 -36.99
C GLU A 490 6.97 22.48 -37.48
N ASP A 491 8.18 21.90 -37.44
CA ASP A 491 8.43 20.53 -37.89
C ASP A 491 9.12 19.68 -36.79
N LEU A 492 8.36 18.75 -36.19
CA LEU A 492 8.89 17.72 -35.27
C LEU A 492 9.92 16.81 -35.98
N ASP A 493 9.87 16.74 -37.32
CA ASP A 493 10.81 15.99 -38.16
C ASP A 493 12.27 16.45 -37.94
N ASN A 494 12.48 17.72 -37.58
CA ASN A 494 13.78 18.31 -37.30
C ASN A 494 14.47 17.68 -36.05
N LEU A 495 13.70 17.11 -35.12
CA LEU A 495 14.23 16.40 -33.95
C LEU A 495 14.76 15.01 -34.29
N THR A 496 14.19 14.34 -35.30
CA THR A 496 14.67 13.02 -35.76
C THR A 496 16.03 13.15 -36.42
N ASP A 497 16.22 14.19 -37.22
CA ASP A 497 17.52 14.53 -37.82
C ASP A 497 18.56 14.92 -36.76
N LEU A 498 18.15 15.70 -35.75
CA LEU A 498 19.00 16.02 -34.60
C LEU A 498 19.46 14.75 -33.86
N ILE A 499 18.56 13.83 -33.54
CA ILE A 499 18.89 12.56 -32.88
C ILE A 499 19.86 11.74 -33.74
N THR A 500 19.62 11.67 -35.05
CA THR A 500 20.48 10.95 -35.99
C THR A 500 21.88 11.55 -36.06
N ASN A 501 21.98 12.89 -36.13
CA ASN A 501 23.26 13.60 -36.14
C ASN A 501 24.05 13.36 -34.85
N ILE A 502 23.41 13.48 -33.69
CA ILE A 502 24.05 13.25 -32.39
C ILE A 502 24.52 11.79 -32.28
N THR A 503 23.71 10.83 -32.74
CA THR A 503 24.08 9.41 -32.76
C THR A 503 25.37 9.20 -33.54
N ASN A 504 25.48 9.81 -34.73
CA ASN A 504 26.67 9.71 -35.58
C ASN A 504 27.90 10.40 -34.98
N ILE A 505 27.75 11.60 -34.39
CA ILE A 505 28.86 12.37 -33.78
C ILE A 505 29.53 11.59 -32.65
N PHE A 506 28.71 11.00 -31.77
CA PHE A 506 29.24 10.27 -30.61
C PHE A 506 29.53 8.80 -30.92
N SER A 507 29.07 8.29 -32.07
CA SER A 507 29.08 6.86 -32.39
C SER A 507 28.36 6.05 -31.31
N ALA A 508 27.24 6.60 -30.81
CA ALA A 508 26.43 5.99 -29.77
C ALA A 508 25.58 4.85 -30.36
N ASN A 509 25.33 3.81 -29.57
CA ASN A 509 24.44 2.71 -29.95
C ASN A 509 23.00 3.20 -30.08
N LYS A 510 22.61 4.13 -29.20
CA LYS A 510 21.28 4.72 -29.15
C LYS A 510 21.35 6.10 -28.54
N VAL A 511 20.54 7.02 -29.07
CA VAL A 511 20.30 8.33 -28.48
C VAL A 511 18.81 8.49 -28.21
N LEU A 512 18.46 8.81 -26.97
CA LEU A 512 17.09 9.02 -26.54
C LEU A 512 16.86 10.48 -26.19
N LEU A 513 15.76 11.04 -26.71
CA LEU A 513 15.27 12.35 -26.30
C LEU A 513 14.49 12.21 -25.00
N MET A 514 15.00 12.84 -23.94
CA MET A 514 14.46 12.67 -22.59
C MET A 514 13.60 13.86 -22.16
N ASP A 515 14.03 15.08 -22.49
CA ASP A 515 13.31 16.31 -22.17
C ASP A 515 13.75 17.48 -23.04
N ILE A 516 12.90 18.49 -23.16
CA ILE A 516 13.22 19.79 -23.74
C ILE A 516 12.80 20.84 -22.73
N PHE A 517 13.77 21.61 -22.24
CA PHE A 517 13.57 22.61 -21.20
C PHE A 517 14.28 23.93 -21.53
N ASP A 518 13.96 25.00 -20.79
CA ASP A 518 14.58 26.32 -20.95
C ASP A 518 14.56 26.82 -22.41
N TYR A 519 13.34 27.00 -22.92
CA TYR A 519 13.06 27.43 -24.29
C TYR A 519 12.72 28.92 -24.34
N SER A 520 13.21 29.59 -25.38
CA SER A 520 12.91 30.98 -25.74
C SER A 520 12.76 31.10 -27.25
N LEU A 521 12.45 32.30 -27.74
CA LEU A 521 12.24 32.56 -29.17
C LEU A 521 13.47 32.26 -30.05
N ASP A 522 14.66 32.15 -29.45
CA ASP A 522 15.94 31.98 -30.15
C ASP A 522 16.63 30.65 -29.85
N HIS A 523 16.25 29.92 -28.79
CA HIS A 523 16.91 28.65 -28.46
C HIS A 523 16.06 27.74 -27.58
N MET A 524 16.41 26.44 -27.59
CA MET A 524 15.93 25.45 -26.64
C MET A 524 17.08 24.63 -26.07
N LYS A 525 17.00 24.22 -24.80
CA LYS A 525 17.89 23.19 -24.25
C LYS A 525 17.25 21.82 -24.36
N ILE A 526 18.01 20.88 -24.91
CA ILE A 526 17.58 19.52 -25.19
C ILE A 526 18.40 18.58 -24.32
N LEU A 527 17.73 17.70 -23.61
CA LEU A 527 18.31 16.65 -22.82
C LEU A 527 18.23 15.32 -23.55
N LEU A 528 19.39 14.72 -23.75
CA LEU A 528 19.57 13.48 -24.49
C LEU A 528 20.26 12.46 -23.58
N HIS A 529 19.86 11.19 -23.68
CA HIS A 529 20.60 10.07 -23.13
C HIS A 529 21.39 9.40 -24.25
N LEU A 530 22.71 9.30 -24.06
CA LEU A 530 23.65 8.64 -24.96
C LEU A 530 23.96 7.25 -24.40
N HIS A 531 23.62 6.21 -25.14
CA HIS A 531 23.96 4.82 -24.80
C HIS A 531 25.23 4.45 -25.54
N VAL A 532 26.32 4.25 -24.81
CA VAL A 532 27.67 4.08 -25.36
C VAL A 532 28.30 2.80 -24.83
N ASP A 533 28.95 2.03 -25.68
CA ASP A 533 29.74 0.87 -25.27
C ASP A 533 30.99 1.33 -24.50
N ILE A 534 31.30 0.65 -23.40
CA ILE A 534 32.52 0.87 -22.63
C ILE A 534 33.57 -0.15 -23.07
N GLU A 535 34.73 0.33 -23.50
CA GLU A 535 35.88 -0.52 -23.79
C GLU A 535 36.52 -1.00 -22.49
N ASP A 536 36.69 -2.31 -22.35
CA ASP A 536 37.28 -2.94 -21.16
C ASP A 536 38.82 -2.95 -21.25
N VAL A 537 39.42 -1.76 -21.12
CA VAL A 537 40.88 -1.57 -21.24
C VAL A 537 41.56 -1.77 -19.89
N HIS A 538 40.95 -1.27 -18.81
CA HIS A 538 41.42 -1.34 -17.44
C HIS A 538 40.61 -2.35 -16.63
N GLN A 539 41.25 -3.03 -15.68
CA GLN A 539 40.54 -3.87 -14.70
C GLN A 539 39.63 -3.05 -13.77
N ASP A 540 39.94 -1.77 -13.57
CA ASP A 540 39.12 -0.85 -12.80
C ASP A 540 38.08 -0.20 -13.73
N GLU A 541 36.83 -0.65 -13.58
CA GLU A 541 35.68 -0.14 -14.34
C GLU A 541 35.56 1.39 -14.25
N SER A 542 35.91 1.96 -13.10
CA SER A 542 35.76 3.40 -12.88
C SER A 542 36.65 4.21 -13.82
N LEU A 543 37.82 3.67 -14.18
CA LEU A 543 38.74 4.25 -15.15
C LEU A 543 38.19 4.15 -16.58
N ASN A 544 37.65 2.98 -16.97
CA ASN A 544 37.08 2.79 -18.30
C ASN A 544 35.93 3.78 -18.60
N ILE A 545 35.04 3.99 -17.63
CA ILE A 545 33.94 4.96 -17.73
C ILE A 545 34.50 6.40 -17.77
N GLN A 546 35.53 6.71 -16.98
CA GLN A 546 36.14 8.04 -16.93
C GLN A 546 36.85 8.40 -18.25
N ASP A 547 37.56 7.46 -18.85
CA ASP A 547 38.23 7.66 -20.15
C ASP A 547 37.21 7.84 -21.27
N THR A 548 36.14 7.03 -21.25
CA THR A 548 35.02 7.18 -22.19
C THR A 548 34.37 8.55 -22.03
N PHE A 549 34.12 9.00 -20.79
CA PHE A 549 33.57 10.32 -20.51
C PHE A 549 34.46 11.44 -21.06
N ALA A 550 35.78 11.37 -20.83
CA ALA A 550 36.72 12.38 -21.33
C ALA A 550 36.74 12.43 -22.86
N SER A 551 36.69 11.27 -23.52
CA SER A 551 36.58 11.16 -24.99
C SER A 551 35.29 11.79 -25.51
N LEU A 552 34.14 11.48 -24.90
CA LEU A 552 32.85 12.06 -25.25
C LEU A 552 32.82 13.57 -25.00
N GLN A 553 33.37 14.04 -23.88
CA GLN A 553 33.46 15.47 -23.57
C GLN A 553 34.32 16.22 -24.60
N HIS A 554 35.44 15.64 -25.02
CA HIS A 554 36.27 16.19 -26.08
C HIS A 554 35.51 16.25 -27.42
N LYS A 555 34.87 15.15 -27.84
CA LYS A 555 34.03 15.11 -29.06
C LYS A 555 32.92 16.17 -29.00
N ALA A 556 32.23 16.30 -27.87
CA ALA A 556 31.18 17.29 -27.67
C ALA A 556 31.70 18.72 -27.88
N SER A 557 32.88 19.04 -27.35
CA SER A 557 33.47 20.38 -27.47
C SER A 557 33.92 20.74 -28.90
N VAL A 558 34.32 19.74 -29.70
CA VAL A 558 34.91 19.95 -31.04
C VAL A 558 33.88 19.79 -32.17
N GLU A 559 33.01 18.78 -32.08
CA GLU A 559 32.11 18.41 -33.17
C GLU A 559 30.76 19.13 -33.12
N LEU A 560 30.15 19.30 -31.94
CA LEU A 560 28.82 19.92 -31.81
C LEU A 560 28.73 21.33 -32.42
N PRO A 561 29.73 22.23 -32.24
CA PRO A 561 29.68 23.55 -32.85
C PRO A 561 29.65 23.54 -34.38
N LYS A 562 30.15 22.47 -35.03
CA LYS A 562 30.13 22.34 -36.50
C LYS A 562 28.71 22.15 -37.05
N TYR A 563 27.78 21.69 -36.22
CA TYR A 563 26.38 21.46 -36.55
C TYR A 563 25.44 22.50 -35.91
N ASN A 564 25.99 23.65 -35.46
CA ASN A 564 25.24 24.71 -34.78
C ASN A 564 24.56 24.26 -33.47
N TYR A 565 25.16 23.27 -32.78
CA TYR A 565 24.76 22.87 -31.44
C TYR A 565 25.77 23.40 -30.42
N THR A 566 25.28 24.03 -29.37
CA THR A 566 26.12 24.50 -28.26
C THR A 566 26.14 23.45 -27.17
N PHE A 567 27.33 22.95 -26.83
CA PHE A 567 27.51 22.05 -25.69
C PHE A 567 27.21 22.78 -24.38
N VAL A 568 26.36 22.19 -23.52
CA VAL A 568 26.03 22.76 -22.21
C VAL A 568 26.59 21.89 -21.09
N ASN A 569 26.28 20.59 -21.09
CA ASN A 569 26.73 19.69 -20.04
C ASN A 569 26.78 18.23 -20.54
N LEU A 570 27.67 17.44 -19.96
CA LEU A 570 27.71 15.98 -20.08
C LEU A 570 27.91 15.41 -18.67
N SER A 571 27.08 14.45 -18.28
CA SER A 571 27.17 13.77 -16.98
C SER A 571 26.86 12.29 -17.12
N SER A 572 27.32 11.47 -16.17
CA SER A 572 26.94 10.05 -16.11
C SER A 572 25.54 9.93 -15.51
N SER A 573 24.68 9.09 -16.10
CA SER A 573 23.30 8.89 -15.63
C SER A 573 23.21 8.04 -14.36
N ILE A 574 24.30 7.40 -13.92
CA ILE A 574 24.27 6.45 -12.79
C ILE A 574 25.19 6.90 -11.65
N TYR A 575 26.30 7.56 -11.98
CA TYR A 575 27.37 7.86 -11.03
C TYR A 575 27.76 9.33 -11.05
N CYS A 576 28.27 9.81 -9.93
CA CYS A 576 29.21 10.93 -9.91
C CYS A 576 30.60 10.39 -10.24
N LEU A 577 31.21 10.93 -11.28
CA LEU A 577 32.55 10.51 -11.73
C LEU A 577 33.64 10.99 -10.75
N PRO A 578 34.80 10.30 -10.68
CA PRO A 578 35.88 10.69 -9.79
C PRO A 578 36.33 12.15 -9.98
N THR A 579 36.59 12.86 -8.89
CA THR A 579 37.05 14.26 -8.92
C THR A 579 37.93 14.58 -7.71
N THR A 580 38.74 15.63 -7.80
CA THR A 580 39.44 16.23 -6.65
C THR A 580 38.71 17.48 -6.16
N SER A 581 38.80 17.80 -4.87
CA SER A 581 38.27 19.05 -4.32
C SER A 581 39.34 20.14 -4.26
N GLY A 582 39.09 21.30 -4.87
CA GLY A 582 40.03 22.43 -4.91
C GLY A 582 40.14 23.26 -3.61
N ASN A 583 39.92 22.68 -2.43
CA ASN A 583 40.04 23.36 -1.15
C ASN A 583 41.49 23.31 -0.61
N VAL A 584 41.74 23.88 0.59
CA VAL A 584 43.08 23.93 1.25
C VAL A 584 43.73 22.55 1.40
N ILE A 585 42.93 21.49 1.51
CA ILE A 585 43.36 20.09 1.43
C ILE A 585 42.70 19.49 0.20
N GLU A 586 43.52 18.97 -0.72
CA GLU A 586 43.03 18.27 -1.90
C GLU A 586 42.52 16.88 -1.48
N LEU A 587 41.21 16.66 -1.69
CA LEU A 587 40.53 15.41 -1.37
C LEU A 587 40.00 14.79 -2.66
N ASP A 588 40.35 13.53 -2.89
CA ASP A 588 39.91 12.75 -4.04
C ASP A 588 38.64 11.97 -3.69
N TRP A 589 37.67 12.04 -4.58
CA TRP A 589 36.38 11.38 -4.44
C TRP A 589 36.29 10.24 -5.44
N GLU A 590 35.95 9.05 -4.96
CA GLU A 590 35.75 7.86 -5.79
C GLU A 590 34.41 7.91 -6.51
N MET A 591 34.30 7.14 -7.61
CA MET A 591 33.04 6.99 -8.32
C MET A 591 31.95 6.55 -7.35
N THR A 592 30.83 7.27 -7.34
CA THR A 592 29.78 7.06 -6.33
C THR A 592 28.40 7.10 -7.00
N LEU A 593 27.53 6.15 -6.66
CA LEU A 593 26.15 6.09 -7.14
C LEU A 593 25.35 7.35 -6.75
N ILE A 594 24.44 7.78 -7.62
CA ILE A 594 23.52 8.90 -7.33
C ILE A 594 22.69 8.59 -6.08
N GLY A 595 22.62 9.56 -5.16
CA GLY A 595 21.95 9.43 -3.86
C GLY A 595 22.86 8.92 -2.74
N HIS A 596 23.98 8.28 -3.08
CA HIS A 596 24.92 7.75 -2.08
C HIS A 596 25.87 8.84 -1.58
N MET A 597 26.43 8.59 -0.39
CA MET A 597 27.46 9.41 0.23
C MET A 597 28.75 8.60 0.31
N THR A 598 29.88 9.25 0.03
CA THR A 598 31.20 8.63 0.16
C THR A 598 32.14 9.49 0.99
N ALA A 599 33.20 8.87 1.49
CA ALA A 599 34.34 9.54 2.12
C ALA A 599 35.49 9.72 1.09
N PRO A 600 36.39 10.68 1.28
CA PRO A 600 37.51 10.90 0.37
C PRO A 600 38.55 9.78 0.47
N LYS A 601 39.40 9.65 -0.56
CA LYS A 601 40.49 8.68 -0.55
C LYS A 601 41.52 8.97 0.54
N GLN A 602 41.76 10.24 0.83
CA GLN A 602 42.70 10.71 1.83
C GLN A 602 42.11 10.56 3.23
N PHE A 603 42.95 10.25 4.20
CA PHE A 603 42.55 10.24 5.60
C PHE A 603 42.20 11.67 6.06
N CYS A 604 40.92 11.92 6.29
CA CYS A 604 40.41 13.21 6.74
C CYS A 604 39.17 13.01 7.62
N LEU A 605 39.32 13.28 8.92
CA LEU A 605 38.26 13.18 9.91
C LEU A 605 37.82 14.56 10.41
N GLN A 606 36.55 14.66 10.77
CA GLN A 606 35.96 15.80 11.46
C GLN A 606 36.24 15.73 12.97
N ALA A 607 36.05 16.83 13.69
CA ALA A 607 36.25 16.89 15.14
C ALA A 607 35.40 15.88 15.95
N ASN A 608 34.30 15.38 15.38
CA ASN A 608 33.46 14.35 15.98
C ASN A 608 33.89 12.90 15.63
N GLY A 609 35.03 12.72 14.97
CA GLY A 609 35.56 11.41 14.58
C GLY A 609 34.87 10.77 13.37
N LEU A 610 33.99 11.49 12.65
CA LEU A 610 33.40 11.03 11.40
C LEU A 610 34.28 11.45 10.21
N PRO A 611 34.44 10.63 9.16
CA PRO A 611 35.08 11.08 7.93
C PRO A 611 34.36 12.29 7.33
N VAL A 612 35.12 13.21 6.74
CA VAL A 612 34.51 14.20 5.84
C VAL A 612 33.84 13.45 4.70
N LYS A 613 32.69 13.95 4.25
CA LYS A 613 31.86 13.21 3.31
C LYS A 613 31.28 14.09 2.25
N ARG A 614 30.84 13.47 1.16
CA ARG A 614 30.23 14.16 0.04
C ARG A 614 29.14 13.31 -0.56
N ARG A 615 28.01 13.94 -0.87
CA ARG A 615 26.87 13.29 -1.50
C ARG A 615 26.96 13.42 -3.01
N CYS A 616 26.72 12.32 -3.71
CA CYS A 616 26.41 12.36 -5.13
C CYS A 616 24.94 12.74 -5.29
N ILE A 617 24.67 13.90 -5.89
CA ILE A 617 23.32 14.42 -6.10
C ILE A 617 22.96 14.32 -7.59
N GLY A 618 21.68 14.25 -7.91
CA GLY A 618 21.21 14.17 -9.30
C GLY A 618 20.07 13.19 -9.47
N SER A 619 19.87 12.76 -10.71
CA SER A 619 18.88 11.73 -11.05
C SER A 619 19.34 10.98 -12.29
N TYR A 620 18.77 9.80 -12.55
CA TYR A 620 19.04 9.07 -13.79
C TYR A 620 18.82 9.92 -15.05
N VAL A 621 17.79 10.78 -15.03
CA VAL A 621 17.44 11.63 -16.18
C VAL A 621 18.47 12.74 -16.41
N LEU A 622 18.87 13.47 -15.36
CA LEU A 622 19.77 14.64 -15.48
C LEU A 622 21.27 14.31 -15.32
N GLY A 623 21.56 13.09 -14.90
CA GLY A 623 22.89 12.65 -14.49
C GLY A 623 23.33 13.11 -13.11
N GLY A 624 24.44 12.54 -12.67
CA GLY A 624 25.06 12.75 -11.36
C GLY A 624 26.00 13.95 -11.36
N MET A 625 25.97 14.70 -10.27
CA MET A 625 26.95 15.75 -9.97
C MET A 625 27.31 15.73 -8.49
N TRP A 626 28.54 16.11 -8.17
CA TRP A 626 28.98 16.17 -6.79
C TRP A 626 28.36 17.35 -6.03
N GLY A 627 27.78 17.06 -4.86
CA GLY A 627 27.33 18.09 -3.92
C GLY A 627 28.50 18.82 -3.25
N ASN A 628 28.20 19.67 -2.27
CA ASN A 628 29.21 20.31 -1.43
C ASN A 628 29.85 19.28 -0.48
N VAL A 629 31.11 19.52 -0.11
CA VAL A 629 31.80 18.73 0.92
C VAL A 629 31.18 19.05 2.29
N GLU A 630 30.76 18.02 3.02
CA GLU A 630 30.17 18.12 4.35
C GLU A 630 31.23 17.86 5.43
N GLY A 631 31.51 18.89 6.22
CA GLY A 631 32.53 18.86 7.28
C GLY A 631 33.87 19.46 6.82
N SER A 632 34.80 19.54 7.76
CA SER A 632 36.17 20.03 7.55
C SER A 632 37.17 19.09 8.20
N CYS A 633 38.30 18.83 7.54
CA CYS A 633 39.37 18.03 8.13
C CYS A 633 39.91 18.72 9.39
N ASP A 634 39.91 18.01 10.51
CA ASP A 634 40.56 18.47 11.73
C ASP A 634 42.04 18.09 11.67
N SER A 635 42.91 19.10 11.55
CA SER A 635 44.36 18.89 11.50
C SER A 635 44.97 18.47 12.83
N THR A 636 44.20 18.53 13.92
CA THR A 636 44.64 18.13 15.26
C THR A 636 44.32 16.67 15.60
N TYR A 637 43.60 15.97 14.71
CA TYR A 637 43.16 14.60 14.97
C TYR A 637 44.26 13.57 14.65
N GLU A 638 44.70 12.84 15.67
CA GLU A 638 45.62 11.69 15.51
C GLU A 638 44.82 10.37 15.47
N PRO A 639 44.93 9.56 14.40
CA PRO A 639 44.19 8.30 14.29
C PRO A 639 44.60 7.30 15.37
N SER A 640 43.62 6.58 15.93
CA SER A 640 43.91 5.42 16.77
C SER A 640 44.57 4.30 15.96
N ASN A 641 45.21 3.35 16.65
CA ASN A 641 45.75 2.16 15.99
C ASN A 641 44.66 1.36 15.26
N THR A 642 43.43 1.35 15.79
CA THR A 642 42.26 0.69 15.18
C THR A 642 41.85 1.39 13.89
N THR A 643 41.73 2.72 13.92
CA THR A 643 41.36 3.52 12.75
C THR A 643 42.41 3.43 11.65
N ALA A 644 43.70 3.49 12.01
CA ALA A 644 44.80 3.35 11.06
C ALA A 644 44.86 1.95 10.42
N PHE A 645 44.61 0.90 11.22
CA PHE A 645 44.51 -0.47 10.72
C PHE A 645 43.36 -0.63 9.71
N LEU A 646 42.15 -0.22 10.07
CA LEU A 646 40.99 -0.32 9.18
C LEU A 646 41.17 0.50 7.89
N TYR A 647 41.70 1.72 8.01
CA TYR A 647 41.96 2.56 6.84
C TYR A 647 43.01 1.94 5.89
N SER A 648 44.12 1.42 6.43
CA SER A 648 45.15 0.75 5.61
C SER A 648 44.67 -0.55 4.97
N PHE A 649 43.76 -1.27 5.63
CA PHE A 649 43.07 -2.43 5.07
C PHE A 649 42.21 -2.03 3.86
N VAL A 650 41.32 -1.05 4.02
CA VAL A 650 40.45 -0.55 2.93
C VAL A 650 41.27 -0.03 1.75
N LYS A 651 42.42 0.62 2.01
CA LYS A 651 43.33 1.12 0.97
C LYS A 651 44.17 0.04 0.29
N ARG A 652 43.98 -1.24 0.62
CA ARG A 652 44.75 -2.39 0.10
C ARG A 652 46.26 -2.19 0.26
N GLN A 653 46.68 -1.51 1.33
CA GLN A 653 48.08 -1.33 1.68
C GLN A 653 48.62 -2.50 2.52
N MET A 654 47.78 -3.51 2.76
CA MET A 654 48.12 -4.74 3.47
C MET A 654 48.31 -5.90 2.49
N PRO A 655 49.19 -6.88 2.79
CA PRO A 655 49.37 -8.07 1.95
C PRO A 655 48.09 -8.93 1.86
N ASP A 656 47.85 -9.59 0.72
CA ASP A 656 46.61 -10.34 0.42
C ASP A 656 46.24 -11.42 1.47
N ASN A 657 47.23 -11.96 2.18
CA ASN A 657 46.99 -12.94 3.25
C ASN A 657 46.17 -12.37 4.42
N TYR A 658 46.13 -11.05 4.61
CA TYR A 658 45.31 -10.38 5.62
C TYR A 658 43.82 -10.40 5.29
N VAL A 659 43.43 -10.41 4.01
CA VAL A 659 42.01 -10.46 3.61
C VAL A 659 41.38 -11.77 4.09
N SER A 660 42.07 -12.90 3.88
CA SER A 660 41.63 -14.23 4.32
C SER A 660 41.57 -14.41 5.85
N ARG A 661 42.28 -13.57 6.61
CA ARG A 661 42.34 -13.61 8.07
C ARG A 661 41.62 -12.42 8.72
N PHE A 662 40.97 -11.58 7.93
CA PHE A 662 40.31 -10.38 8.45
C PHE A 662 39.18 -10.74 9.41
N LEU A 663 38.36 -11.72 9.03
CA LEU A 663 37.24 -12.20 9.85
C LEU A 663 37.71 -12.82 11.17
N THR A 664 38.91 -13.42 11.22
CA THR A 664 39.43 -14.06 12.43
C THR A 664 40.29 -13.12 13.28
N ASP A 665 41.31 -12.51 12.69
CA ASP A 665 42.30 -11.71 13.44
C ASP A 665 42.02 -10.21 13.36
N GLY A 666 41.51 -9.74 12.22
CA GLY A 666 41.16 -8.33 12.01
C GLY A 666 40.01 -7.89 12.91
N LEU A 667 38.91 -8.66 12.92
CA LEU A 667 37.75 -8.37 13.77
C LEU A 667 38.11 -8.42 15.26
N ASN A 668 38.89 -9.41 15.69
CA ASN A 668 39.37 -9.51 17.07
C ASN A 668 40.28 -8.34 17.46
N PHE A 669 41.10 -7.82 16.54
CA PHE A 669 41.92 -6.63 16.78
C PHE A 669 41.06 -5.37 16.92
N VAL A 670 40.10 -5.18 16.00
CA VAL A 670 39.23 -4.00 15.96
C VAL A 670 38.37 -3.91 17.21
N PHE A 671 37.73 -5.01 17.60
CA PHE A 671 36.78 -5.05 18.73
C PHE A 671 37.41 -5.54 20.05
N ALA A 672 38.75 -5.53 20.17
CA ALA A 672 39.43 -5.86 21.42
C ALA A 672 39.05 -4.90 22.56
N ASP A 673 38.82 -3.63 22.21
CA ASP A 673 38.40 -2.57 23.11
C ASP A 673 37.27 -1.77 22.45
N THR A 674 36.05 -1.92 22.95
CA THR A 674 34.85 -1.25 22.41
C THR A 674 34.78 0.23 22.81
N ASP A 675 35.50 0.65 23.84
CA ASP A 675 35.40 1.99 24.41
C ASP A 675 36.16 3.04 23.57
N ILE A 676 37.09 2.59 22.71
CA ILE A 676 37.90 3.45 21.83
C ILE A 676 37.33 3.58 20.41
N ILE A 677 36.22 2.89 20.11
CA ILE A 677 35.62 2.85 18.77
C ILE A 677 34.93 4.17 18.45
N ILE A 678 35.31 4.77 17.32
CA ILE A 678 34.73 6.03 16.82
C ILE A 678 33.87 5.81 15.56
N PRO A 679 33.09 6.80 15.11
CA PRO A 679 32.29 6.67 13.89
C PRO A 679 33.09 6.29 12.63
N ALA A 680 34.34 6.76 12.50
CA ALA A 680 35.22 6.37 11.39
C ALA A 680 35.59 4.88 11.41
N ASP A 681 35.77 4.28 12.58
CA ASP A 681 36.08 2.85 12.68
C ASP A 681 34.89 2.02 12.17
N ILE A 682 33.67 2.39 12.55
CA ILE A 682 32.45 1.72 12.08
C ILE A 682 32.33 1.85 10.55
N TYR A 683 32.63 3.03 10.00
CA TYR A 683 32.64 3.24 8.56
C TYR A 683 33.68 2.38 7.85
N TYR A 684 34.96 2.44 8.24
CA TYR A 684 36.00 1.66 7.57
C TYR A 684 35.86 0.17 7.81
N LEU A 685 35.28 -0.26 8.93
CA LEU A 685 34.88 -1.65 9.16
C LEU A 685 33.83 -2.09 8.14
N SER A 686 32.78 -1.29 7.90
CA SER A 686 31.76 -1.61 6.90
C SER A 686 32.35 -1.82 5.51
N MET A 687 33.27 -0.93 5.10
CA MET A 687 33.99 -1.04 3.83
C MET A 687 34.93 -2.25 3.79
N SER A 688 35.57 -2.57 4.93
CA SER A 688 36.45 -3.74 5.03
C SER A 688 35.67 -5.05 4.88
N LEU A 689 34.50 -5.16 5.51
CA LEU A 689 33.61 -6.31 5.39
C LEU A 689 33.09 -6.47 3.95
N GLN A 690 32.72 -5.37 3.29
CA GLN A 690 32.33 -5.40 1.88
C GLN A 690 33.47 -5.95 1.00
N ASN A 691 34.69 -5.43 1.15
CA ASN A 691 35.86 -5.91 0.41
C ASN A 691 36.12 -7.41 0.62
N VAL A 692 35.96 -7.92 1.85
CA VAL A 692 36.13 -9.35 2.15
C VAL A 692 35.07 -10.19 1.44
N LEU A 693 33.83 -9.71 1.40
CA LEU A 693 32.73 -10.42 0.73
C LEU A 693 32.89 -10.42 -0.78
N ASP A 694 33.32 -9.32 -1.38
CA ASP A 694 33.59 -9.24 -2.82
C ASP A 694 34.67 -10.27 -3.22
N VAL A 695 35.77 -10.34 -2.46
CA VAL A 695 36.84 -11.33 -2.68
C VAL A 695 36.37 -12.77 -2.45
N ALA A 696 35.50 -13.01 -1.47
CA ALA A 696 34.94 -14.34 -1.22
C ALA A 696 34.00 -14.79 -2.34
N GLN A 697 33.21 -13.87 -2.91
CA GLN A 697 32.34 -14.12 -4.06
C GLN A 697 33.14 -14.40 -5.34
N GLU A 698 34.16 -13.59 -5.63
CA GLU A 698 35.05 -13.79 -6.81
C GLU A 698 35.76 -15.15 -6.78
N ASN A 699 36.22 -15.58 -5.61
CA ASN A 699 36.94 -16.86 -5.46
C ASN A 699 36.00 -18.07 -5.32
N ALA A 700 34.68 -17.87 -5.34
CA ALA A 700 33.66 -18.89 -5.09
C ALA A 700 33.92 -19.72 -3.82
N THR A 701 34.57 -19.12 -2.82
CA THR A 701 34.89 -19.78 -1.56
C THR A 701 33.70 -19.65 -0.62
N SER A 702 33.15 -20.77 -0.16
CA SER A 702 32.08 -20.77 0.84
C SER A 702 32.59 -20.19 2.16
N ILE A 703 31.86 -19.20 2.71
CA ILE A 703 32.04 -18.72 4.09
C ILE A 703 31.90 -19.92 5.05
N ASP A 704 32.89 -20.20 5.88
CA ASP A 704 32.85 -21.32 6.83
C ASP A 704 32.00 -20.93 8.06
N THR A 705 31.47 -21.92 8.76
CA THR A 705 30.79 -21.77 10.06
C THR A 705 31.60 -20.96 11.08
N GLY A 706 32.93 -21.06 11.07
CA GLY A 706 33.80 -20.24 11.93
C GLY A 706 33.80 -18.75 11.57
N ASP A 707 33.56 -18.40 10.31
CA ASP A 707 33.45 -17.00 9.87
C ASP A 707 32.11 -16.40 10.33
N ILE A 708 31.04 -17.20 10.33
CA ILE A 708 29.73 -16.80 10.85
C ILE A 708 29.80 -16.52 12.36
N ASP A 709 30.49 -17.37 13.13
CA ASP A 709 30.69 -17.17 14.57
C ASP A 709 31.43 -15.85 14.87
N ASN A 710 32.47 -15.53 14.08
CA ASN A 710 33.21 -14.28 14.23
C ASN A 710 32.37 -13.05 13.88
N ILE A 711 31.50 -13.15 12.87
CA ILE A 711 30.62 -12.03 12.49
C ILE A 711 29.48 -11.85 13.50
N ALA A 712 28.90 -12.94 14.01
CA ALA A 712 27.93 -12.88 15.10
C ALA A 712 28.55 -12.25 16.35
N TRP A 713 29.81 -12.57 16.65
CA TRP A 713 30.57 -11.93 17.72
C TRP A 713 30.78 -10.43 17.47
N VAL A 714 31.06 -10.01 16.23
CA VAL A 714 31.13 -8.57 15.89
C VAL A 714 29.80 -7.87 16.09
N MET A 715 28.69 -8.46 15.66
CA MET A 715 27.37 -7.88 15.86
C MET A 715 27.06 -7.71 17.35
N ASP A 716 27.35 -8.71 18.17
CA ASP A 716 27.22 -8.63 19.64
C ASP A 716 28.05 -7.47 20.21
N ARG A 717 29.30 -7.30 19.77
CA ARG A 717 30.15 -6.18 20.20
C ARG A 717 29.67 -4.82 19.70
N MET A 718 29.14 -4.74 18.48
CA MET A 718 28.57 -3.51 17.94
C MET A 718 27.36 -3.03 18.73
N MET A 719 26.56 -3.95 19.28
CA MET A 719 25.40 -3.62 20.12
C MET A 719 25.77 -2.99 21.46
N ILE A 720 27.05 -3.04 21.86
CA ILE A 720 27.58 -2.45 23.10
C ILE A 720 28.08 -1.01 22.86
N LEU A 721 28.30 -0.61 21.60
CA LEU A 721 28.85 0.71 21.24
C LEU A 721 27.90 1.86 21.61
N ASP A 722 28.47 3.06 21.79
CA ASP A 722 27.69 4.27 22.04
C ASP A 722 26.71 4.51 20.87
N TYR A 723 25.42 4.58 21.20
CA TYR A 723 24.35 4.86 20.26
C TYR A 723 24.58 6.13 19.43
N ASN A 724 25.22 7.16 20.00
CA ASN A 724 25.54 8.38 19.27
C ASN A 724 26.55 8.14 18.15
N TYR A 725 27.52 7.24 18.35
CA TYR A 725 28.51 6.89 17.32
C TYR A 725 27.88 6.04 16.22
N LEU A 726 27.03 5.08 16.58
CA LEU A 726 26.23 4.31 15.62
C LEU A 726 25.34 5.23 14.76
N ARG A 727 24.67 6.20 15.39
CA ARG A 727 23.84 7.20 14.69
C ARG A 727 24.66 8.12 13.78
N LEU A 728 25.87 8.49 14.17
CA LEU A 728 26.76 9.28 13.30
C LEU A 728 27.25 8.43 12.11
N ALA A 729 27.63 7.18 12.34
CA ALA A 729 28.08 6.25 11.29
C ALA A 729 26.95 5.88 10.30
N GLN A 730 25.69 5.85 10.75
CA GLN A 730 24.49 5.72 9.89
C GLN A 730 24.42 6.79 8.82
N THR A 731 24.98 7.98 9.05
CA THR A 731 24.98 9.05 8.04
C THR A 731 25.85 8.73 6.82
N LEU A 732 26.66 7.67 6.87
CA LEU A 732 27.42 7.10 5.75
C LEU A 732 26.88 5.72 5.34
N ASN A 733 25.66 5.38 5.76
CA ASN A 733 25.01 4.08 5.56
C ASN A 733 25.78 2.88 6.17
N SER A 734 26.79 3.12 6.99
CA SER A 734 27.73 2.09 7.47
C SER A 734 27.05 0.94 8.22
N THR A 735 26.03 1.23 9.03
CA THR A 735 25.31 0.20 9.78
C THR A 735 24.46 -0.68 8.88
N ASN A 736 23.85 -0.12 7.83
CA ASN A 736 23.07 -0.90 6.87
C ASN A 736 24.00 -1.74 6.02
N VAL A 737 25.13 -1.20 5.56
CA VAL A 737 26.16 -1.99 4.86
C VAL A 737 26.61 -3.17 5.72
N ILE A 738 26.83 -3.00 7.02
CA ILE A 738 27.20 -4.10 7.92
C ILE A 738 26.08 -5.16 8.05
N LEU A 739 24.81 -4.73 8.00
CA LEU A 739 23.65 -5.63 8.03
C LEU A 739 23.42 -6.34 6.68
N ASP A 740 23.65 -5.63 5.58
CA ASP A 740 23.45 -6.05 4.19
C ASP A 740 24.61 -6.85 3.63
N SER A 741 25.80 -6.72 4.23
CA SER A 741 27.00 -7.48 3.88
C SER A 741 26.59 -8.94 3.95
N LYS A 742 26.34 -9.58 2.79
CA LYS A 742 25.49 -10.78 2.66
C LYS A 742 26.00 -11.91 3.56
N LEU A 743 25.50 -11.93 4.79
CA LEU A 743 25.67 -13.01 5.76
C LEU A 743 24.75 -14.15 5.34
N GLY A 744 25.08 -14.84 4.23
CA GLY A 744 24.44 -16.08 3.82
C GLY A 744 22.91 -16.04 3.75
N SER A 745 22.33 -15.02 3.09
CA SER A 745 20.88 -14.97 2.84
C SER A 745 20.38 -15.97 1.79
N GLU A 746 21.28 -16.70 1.11
CA GLU A 746 20.94 -17.98 0.49
C GLU A 746 21.31 -19.13 1.43
N GLY A 747 20.52 -19.31 2.50
CA GLY A 747 20.45 -20.61 3.18
C GLY A 747 20.70 -20.67 4.69
N VAL A 748 20.78 -19.56 5.44
CA VAL A 748 20.89 -19.65 6.92
C VAL A 748 19.86 -18.77 7.63
N THR A 749 18.67 -19.33 7.83
CA THR A 749 17.80 -19.01 8.98
C THR A 749 18.64 -19.06 10.26
N HIS A 750 18.57 -18.07 11.17
CA HIS A 750 19.32 -18.08 12.44
C HIS A 750 19.21 -19.44 13.16
N VAL A 751 20.32 -20.16 13.20
CA VAL A 751 20.38 -21.54 13.66
C VAL A 751 20.71 -21.57 15.16
N LEU A 752 19.67 -21.72 15.99
CA LEU A 752 19.71 -22.79 16.99
C LEU A 752 19.90 -24.07 16.17
N CYS A 753 21.06 -24.73 16.30
CA CYS A 753 21.45 -25.92 15.55
C CYS A 753 20.25 -26.73 15.04
N THR A 754 20.04 -26.74 13.72
CA THR A 754 19.06 -27.63 13.03
C THR A 754 19.39 -29.12 13.24
N SER A 755 20.43 -29.42 14.03
CA SER A 755 20.76 -30.72 14.56
C SER A 755 20.13 -31.07 15.91
N GLY A 756 19.31 -30.22 16.52
CA GLY A 756 18.60 -30.50 17.78
C GLY A 756 19.43 -30.39 19.06
N CYS A 757 20.76 -30.54 18.99
CA CYS A 757 21.63 -30.51 20.16
C CYS A 757 22.17 -29.10 20.46
N GLY A 758 21.85 -28.54 21.63
CA GLY A 758 22.39 -27.23 22.05
C GLY A 758 22.10 -26.79 23.50
N VAL A 759 21.11 -27.37 24.19
CA VAL A 759 20.75 -26.94 25.55
C VAL A 759 21.40 -27.85 26.60
N ARG A 760 22.16 -27.25 27.53
CA ARG A 760 22.75 -27.96 28.68
C ARG A 760 21.65 -28.36 29.68
N PRO A 761 21.74 -29.56 30.31
CA PRO A 761 20.92 -29.93 31.46
C PRO A 761 20.92 -28.82 32.51
N GLY A 762 19.73 -28.39 32.93
CA GLY A 762 19.56 -27.32 33.92
C GLY A 762 19.56 -25.87 33.41
N ALA A 763 19.58 -25.60 32.09
CA ALA A 763 19.45 -24.24 31.55
C ALA A 763 17.98 -23.91 31.18
N PRO A 764 17.19 -23.28 32.07
CA PRO A 764 15.83 -22.86 31.74
C PRO A 764 15.83 -21.71 30.73
N ILE A 765 14.92 -21.75 29.76
CA ILE A 765 14.62 -20.61 28.89
C ILE A 765 13.34 -19.96 29.42
N ILE A 766 13.41 -18.67 29.78
CA ILE A 766 12.22 -17.88 30.12
C ILE A 766 11.88 -17.00 28.94
N SER A 767 10.63 -17.07 28.50
CA SER A 767 10.06 -16.22 27.45
C SER A 767 8.88 -15.44 28.01
N HIS A 768 8.67 -14.23 27.49
CA HIS A 768 7.43 -13.50 27.65
C HIS A 768 6.70 -13.53 26.31
N SER A 769 5.56 -14.21 26.27
CA SER A 769 4.79 -14.32 25.03
C SER A 769 4.13 -12.98 24.66
N VAL A 770 3.83 -12.81 23.38
CA VAL A 770 3.20 -11.60 22.83
C VAL A 770 1.82 -11.34 23.46
N ASP A 771 1.17 -12.40 23.93
CA ASP A 771 -0.17 -12.37 24.56
C ASP A 771 -0.11 -12.04 26.07
N GLY A 772 1.07 -11.79 26.64
CA GLY A 772 1.26 -11.36 28.03
C GLY A 772 1.67 -12.39 29.10
N PRO A 773 1.58 -13.73 28.92
CA PRO A 773 2.10 -14.66 29.94
C PRO A 773 3.60 -14.93 29.85
N TYR A 774 4.20 -15.21 31.02
CA TYR A 774 5.57 -15.72 31.14
C TYR A 774 5.58 -17.24 30.97
N GLU A 775 6.42 -17.72 30.07
CA GLU A 775 6.60 -19.13 29.77
C GLU A 775 8.02 -19.57 30.19
N LEU A 776 8.10 -20.62 31.00
CA LEU A 776 9.34 -21.29 31.34
C LEU A 776 9.44 -22.59 30.56
N ILE A 777 10.53 -22.72 29.80
CA ILE A 777 10.80 -23.83 28.88
C ILE A 777 12.04 -24.59 29.34
N GLY A 778 11.87 -25.87 29.68
CA GLY A 778 12.93 -26.88 29.79
C GLY A 778 13.81 -26.88 31.06
N ILE A 779 13.69 -27.93 31.87
CA ILE A 779 14.68 -28.35 32.89
C ILE A 779 14.84 -29.86 32.77
N ALA A 780 16.01 -30.36 32.38
CA ALA A 780 16.30 -31.80 32.34
C ALA A 780 17.43 -32.19 33.28
N ALA A 781 17.26 -33.33 33.95
CA ALA A 781 18.32 -34.05 34.64
C ALA A 781 18.65 -35.34 33.85
N GLY A 782 19.80 -35.37 33.15
CA GLY A 782 20.33 -36.61 32.57
C GLY A 782 19.78 -37.08 31.21
N GLY A 783 19.61 -36.17 30.24
CA GLY A 783 19.19 -36.54 28.87
C GLY A 783 20.23 -37.37 28.10
N ALA A 784 19.79 -38.24 27.18
CA ALA A 784 20.68 -39.09 26.39
C ALA A 784 21.69 -38.28 25.55
N PRO A 785 22.94 -38.73 25.40
CA PRO A 785 23.94 -38.01 24.60
C PRO A 785 23.59 -38.04 23.11
N CYS A 786 23.75 -36.89 22.45
CA CYS A 786 23.50 -36.64 21.03
C CYS A 786 24.05 -37.78 20.13
N ASN A 787 23.20 -38.32 19.24
CA ASN A 787 23.55 -39.48 18.39
C ASN A 787 24.38 -39.14 17.14
N ARG A 788 24.62 -37.85 16.84
CA ARG A 788 25.41 -37.44 15.66
C ARG A 788 26.92 -37.56 15.92
N ARG A 789 27.58 -38.45 15.16
CA ARG A 789 29.02 -38.78 15.27
C ARG A 789 29.97 -37.59 15.04
N SER A 790 29.54 -36.52 14.38
CA SER A 790 30.41 -35.39 14.00
C SER A 790 30.87 -34.53 15.18
N MET A 791 30.09 -34.45 16.27
CA MET A 791 30.48 -33.68 17.47
C MET A 791 31.33 -34.48 18.48
N ARG A 792 31.49 -35.80 18.31
CA ARG A 792 32.21 -36.65 19.29
C ARG A 792 33.73 -36.52 19.26
N LYS A 793 34.33 -35.83 18.28
CA LYS A 793 35.79 -35.87 18.07
C LYS A 793 36.57 -34.64 18.52
N ARG A 794 35.94 -33.58 19.05
CA ARG A 794 36.68 -32.34 19.33
C ARG A 794 36.53 -31.70 20.72
N LEU A 795 35.75 -32.26 21.65
CA LEU A 795 35.59 -31.68 22.99
C LEU A 795 35.58 -32.76 24.09
N ASN A 796 36.67 -32.79 24.87
CA ASN A 796 36.89 -33.49 26.15
C ASN A 796 36.73 -35.04 26.21
N ASN A 797 37.50 -35.66 27.12
CA ASN A 797 37.48 -37.11 27.38
C ASN A 797 36.17 -37.61 28.04
N GLU A 798 35.25 -36.71 28.39
CA GLU A 798 33.94 -37.03 28.96
C GLU A 798 32.82 -36.32 28.16
N PRO A 799 31.78 -37.03 27.69
CA PRO A 799 30.74 -36.44 26.86
C PRO A 799 29.79 -35.57 27.71
N PRO A 800 29.55 -34.29 27.36
CA PRO A 800 28.48 -33.52 27.98
C PRO A 800 27.11 -34.12 27.58
N LEU A 801 26.21 -34.25 28.54
CA LEU A 801 24.80 -34.57 28.29
C LEU A 801 24.17 -33.33 27.62
N TYR A 802 23.55 -33.48 26.45
CA TYR A 802 22.85 -32.41 25.73
C TYR A 802 21.38 -32.82 25.55
N ILE A 803 20.46 -31.85 25.55
CA ILE A 803 19.03 -32.10 25.29
C ILE A 803 18.72 -31.80 23.82
N ASP A 804 17.95 -32.68 23.16
CA ASP A 804 17.39 -32.45 21.84
C ASP A 804 16.18 -31.49 21.90
N VAL A 805 16.29 -30.35 21.22
CA VAL A 805 15.21 -29.37 21.03
C VAL A 805 14.78 -29.43 19.55
N TYR A 806 13.51 -29.77 19.28
CA TYR A 806 12.98 -29.81 17.90
C TYR A 806 12.52 -28.40 17.47
N PRO A 807 13.16 -27.75 16.48
CA PRO A 807 12.84 -26.38 16.13
C PRO A 807 11.83 -26.37 14.97
N TYR A 808 10.54 -26.30 15.28
CA TYR A 808 9.51 -26.04 14.27
C TYR A 808 8.36 -25.20 14.82
N ILE A 809 8.61 -24.02 15.39
CA ILE A 809 7.64 -22.92 15.30
C ILE A 809 8.35 -21.54 15.32
N THR A 810 7.94 -20.66 14.41
CA THR A 810 8.36 -19.26 14.18
C THR A 810 8.25 -18.32 15.40
N TRP A 811 7.43 -18.62 16.42
CA TRP A 811 7.33 -17.74 17.60
C TRP A 811 8.57 -17.79 18.50
N ILE A 812 9.34 -18.89 18.49
CA ILE A 812 10.61 -19.00 19.24
C ILE A 812 11.66 -18.04 18.66
N MET A 813 11.61 -17.75 17.36
CA MET A 813 12.48 -16.77 16.72
C MET A 813 12.11 -15.34 17.13
N ASN A 814 10.80 -15.02 17.20
CA ASN A 814 10.32 -13.70 17.66
C ASN A 814 10.63 -13.44 19.14
N VAL A 815 10.73 -14.49 19.95
CA VAL A 815 11.09 -14.42 21.37
C VAL A 815 12.59 -14.13 21.59
N ILE A 816 13.45 -14.60 20.69
CA ILE A 816 14.91 -14.43 20.82
C ILE A 816 15.37 -13.08 20.27
N THR A 817 14.63 -12.47 19.34
CA THR A 817 14.99 -11.21 18.67
C THR A 817 14.35 -9.95 19.26
N ALA A 818 13.39 -10.05 20.18
CA ALA A 818 12.67 -8.88 20.69
C ALA A 818 13.35 -8.20 21.89
N TYR A 819 14.27 -7.27 21.62
CA TYR A 819 14.67 -6.21 22.56
C TYR A 819 13.74 -4.97 22.53
N HIS A 820 12.58 -5.09 21.87
CA HIS A 820 11.54 -4.06 21.89
C HIS A 820 10.30 -4.57 22.62
N LEU A 821 10.16 -4.16 23.88
CA LEU A 821 8.88 -4.27 24.58
C LEU A 821 7.83 -3.42 23.84
N PRO A 822 6.66 -3.96 23.46
CA PRO A 822 5.56 -3.13 22.99
C PRO A 822 5.11 -2.17 24.12
N LYS A 823 4.73 -0.95 23.73
CA LYS A 823 4.22 0.09 24.64
C LYS A 823 3.01 -0.45 25.44
N PRO A 824 2.78 0.05 26.69
CA PRO A 824 1.68 -0.41 27.53
C PRO A 824 0.32 -0.20 26.85
N TYR A 825 -0.48 -1.27 26.78
CA TYR A 825 -1.88 -1.22 26.36
C TYR A 825 -2.77 -0.51 27.40
N PRO A 826 -3.86 0.15 26.97
CA PRO A 826 -4.77 0.90 27.84
C PRO A 826 -5.51 0.00 28.86
N GLN A 827 -5.88 0.61 29.98
CA GLN A 827 -6.28 0.01 31.27
C GLN A 827 -7.56 -0.86 31.29
N ASN A 828 -8.17 -1.20 30.15
CA ASN A 828 -9.55 -1.70 30.09
C ASN A 828 -9.72 -3.05 29.39
N PHE A 829 -8.83 -4.02 29.61
CA PHE A 829 -9.06 -5.40 29.16
C PHE A 829 -9.24 -6.37 30.33
N MET A 830 -10.39 -7.04 30.32
CA MET A 830 -10.70 -8.20 31.14
C MET A 830 -9.86 -9.38 30.65
N GLN A 831 -9.17 -10.10 31.55
CA GLN A 831 -8.40 -11.30 31.19
C GLN A 831 -9.34 -12.36 30.60
N VAL A 832 -9.37 -12.46 29.27
CA VAL A 832 -10.09 -13.52 28.55
C VAL A 832 -9.21 -14.76 28.46
N GLU A 833 -9.87 -15.91 28.31
CA GLU A 833 -9.37 -17.27 28.49
C GLU A 833 -8.02 -17.58 27.83
N ALA A 834 -7.25 -18.48 28.46
CA ALA A 834 -6.03 -19.05 27.91
C ALA A 834 -6.33 -19.82 26.61
N GLY A 835 -6.30 -19.14 25.46
CA GLY A 835 -6.50 -19.75 24.14
C GLY A 835 -7.88 -20.38 23.90
N PRO A 836 -8.25 -20.69 22.64
CA PRO A 836 -9.63 -20.87 22.25
C PRO A 836 -10.18 -22.22 22.74
N SER A 837 -11.20 -22.14 23.60
CA SER A 837 -12.18 -23.17 23.96
C SER A 837 -11.64 -24.54 24.42
N LEU A 838 -11.71 -24.83 25.72
CA LEU A 838 -11.83 -26.21 26.24
C LEU A 838 -12.48 -26.20 27.63
N GLY A 839 -13.63 -26.87 27.74
CA GLY A 839 -14.47 -26.90 28.95
C GLY A 839 -13.81 -27.60 30.14
N ILE A 840 -13.71 -26.89 31.26
CA ILE A 840 -13.21 -27.42 32.54
C ILE A 840 -14.34 -28.18 33.25
N ASN A 841 -14.09 -29.45 33.62
CA ASN A 841 -14.99 -30.22 34.46
C ASN A 841 -15.02 -29.62 35.89
N LYS A 842 -16.21 -29.17 36.33
CA LYS A 842 -16.44 -28.45 37.61
C LYS A 842 -15.95 -29.21 38.86
N SER A 843 -15.67 -30.52 38.76
CA SER A 843 -15.16 -31.34 39.86
C SER A 843 -13.70 -31.05 40.26
N PHE A 844 -12.92 -30.31 39.45
CA PHE A 844 -11.51 -30.01 39.74
C PHE A 844 -11.27 -28.69 40.49
N LEU A 845 -12.31 -27.90 40.76
CA LEU A 845 -12.19 -26.64 41.50
C LEU A 845 -12.31 -26.89 43.01
N ARG A 846 -11.23 -26.67 43.77
CA ARG A 846 -11.28 -26.69 45.24
C ARG A 846 -12.17 -25.55 45.76
N LYS A 847 -13.01 -25.82 46.77
CA LYS A 847 -13.80 -24.81 47.49
C LYS A 847 -12.87 -23.70 48.03
N ARG A 848 -13.25 -22.43 47.78
CA ARG A 848 -12.57 -21.22 48.26
C ARG A 848 -12.33 -21.31 49.78
N LYS A 849 -11.06 -21.31 50.21
CA LYS A 849 -10.68 -21.16 51.62
C LYS A 849 -10.19 -19.72 51.85
N ARG A 850 -10.58 -19.12 52.97
CA ARG A 850 -10.09 -17.81 53.42
C ARG A 850 -8.59 -17.92 53.70
N GLN A 851 -7.76 -17.25 52.91
CA GLN A 851 -6.30 -17.37 53.01
C GLN A 851 -5.75 -16.63 54.25
N LYS A 852 -4.85 -17.28 54.99
CA LYS A 852 -3.99 -16.64 56.01
C LYS A 852 -2.68 -16.23 55.33
N SER A 853 -1.97 -15.24 55.87
CA SER A 853 -0.70 -14.75 55.31
C SER A 853 0.29 -15.89 55.02
N GLY A 854 0.67 -16.03 53.74
CA GLY A 854 1.59 -17.06 53.25
C GLY A 854 0.89 -18.32 52.72
N TRP A 855 1.00 -18.55 51.41
CA TRP A 855 0.55 -19.77 50.73
C TRP A 855 1.76 -20.52 50.13
N ARG A 856 1.79 -21.85 50.27
CA ARG A 856 2.84 -22.71 49.69
C ARG A 856 2.20 -24.00 49.16
N ALA A 857 2.26 -24.22 47.85
CA ALA A 857 1.89 -25.48 47.21
C ALA A 857 3.12 -26.24 46.71
N ARG A 858 3.03 -27.57 46.67
CA ARG A 858 4.03 -28.47 46.08
C ARG A 858 3.31 -29.47 45.17
N THR A 859 3.77 -29.60 43.93
CA THR A 859 3.23 -30.52 42.91
C THR A 859 4.41 -31.17 42.17
N TYR A 860 4.30 -32.45 41.80
CA TYR A 860 5.35 -33.23 41.10
C TYR A 860 4.90 -33.56 39.67
N MET A 861 5.76 -33.40 38.65
CA MET A 861 5.43 -33.62 37.22
C MET A 861 6.64 -34.11 36.39
N SER A 862 6.41 -34.88 35.31
CA SER A 862 7.43 -35.33 34.33
C SER A 862 6.90 -35.41 32.88
N GLY A 863 7.71 -35.08 31.85
CA GLY A 863 7.42 -35.40 30.42
C GLY A 863 8.03 -34.46 29.36
N SER A 864 8.21 -34.91 28.10
CA SER A 864 9.01 -34.26 27.04
C SER A 864 8.28 -33.89 25.73
N PHE A 865 7.43 -32.85 25.70
CA PHE A 865 6.58 -32.58 24.52
C PHE A 865 6.37 -31.12 24.04
N CYS A 866 7.18 -30.13 24.44
CA CYS A 866 6.96 -28.71 24.04
C CYS A 866 7.10 -28.35 22.55
N TYR A 867 7.37 -29.30 21.66
CA TYR A 867 7.82 -28.99 20.30
C TYR A 867 6.92 -29.56 19.19
N LYS A 868 5.62 -29.75 19.45
CA LYS A 868 4.66 -30.13 18.40
C LYS A 868 3.71 -28.97 18.09
N SER A 869 3.39 -28.80 16.80
CA SER A 869 2.43 -27.82 16.26
C SER A 869 1.11 -27.80 17.03
N MET A 870 0.45 -26.65 17.14
CA MET A 870 -0.89 -26.46 17.77
C MET A 870 -1.91 -27.56 17.38
N ARG A 871 -1.93 -28.01 16.12
CA ARG A 871 -2.81 -29.09 15.63
C ARG A 871 -2.57 -30.45 16.31
N LYS A 872 -1.34 -30.73 16.76
CA LYS A 872 -0.95 -31.92 17.55
C LYS A 872 -1.04 -31.70 19.06
N GLN A 873 -1.17 -30.45 19.52
CA GLN A 873 -1.45 -30.10 20.93
C GLN A 873 -2.93 -30.33 21.30
N LYS A 874 -3.84 -30.41 20.32
CA LYS A 874 -5.27 -30.75 20.50
C LYS A 874 -5.53 -32.15 21.14
N HIS A 875 -4.50 -32.95 21.42
CA HIS A 875 -4.59 -34.23 22.15
C HIS A 875 -3.93 -34.21 23.54
N ALA A 876 -3.70 -33.02 24.10
CA ALA A 876 -3.09 -32.84 25.42
C ALA A 876 -3.97 -33.37 26.56
N ALA A 877 -3.32 -33.99 27.55
CA ALA A 877 -3.90 -34.13 28.88
C ALA A 877 -3.51 -32.89 29.70
N PHE A 878 -4.43 -32.40 30.52
CA PHE A 878 -4.27 -31.18 31.32
C PHE A 878 -3.74 -31.53 32.72
N PHE A 879 -2.54 -31.03 33.04
CA PHE A 879 -1.78 -31.12 34.31
C PHE A 879 -2.46 -30.52 35.53
N TYR A 880 -2.44 -29.20 35.52
CA TYR A 880 -2.82 -28.39 36.65
C TYR A 880 -3.02 -26.97 36.15
N SER A 881 -4.17 -26.39 36.44
CA SER A 881 -4.39 -24.95 36.28
C SER A 881 -5.17 -24.44 37.47
N GLU A 882 -4.65 -23.39 38.08
CA GLU A 882 -5.31 -22.72 39.20
C GLU A 882 -5.29 -21.21 38.99
N LYS A 883 -6.43 -20.59 39.22
CA LYS A 883 -6.59 -19.14 39.23
C LYS A 883 -6.60 -18.66 40.67
N PHE A 884 -5.82 -17.63 40.93
CA PHE A 884 -5.65 -17.04 42.24
C PHE A 884 -6.21 -15.62 42.23
N GLU A 885 -6.96 -15.30 43.29
CA GLU A 885 -7.39 -13.96 43.63
C GLU A 885 -6.84 -13.67 45.02
N VAL A 886 -5.99 -12.66 45.14
CA VAL A 886 -5.35 -12.24 46.38
C VAL A 886 -5.88 -10.87 46.74
N ASN A 887 -6.64 -10.79 47.83
CA ASN A 887 -7.13 -9.53 48.39
C ASN A 887 -6.21 -9.10 49.54
N ALA A 888 -5.53 -7.96 49.39
CA ALA A 888 -4.67 -7.36 50.41
C ALA A 888 -5.27 -6.04 50.89
N ASP A 889 -5.41 -5.90 52.20
CA ASP A 889 -5.82 -4.66 52.87
C ASP A 889 -4.99 -4.53 54.16
N PRO A 890 -4.05 -3.57 54.26
CA PRO A 890 -3.73 -2.48 53.31
C PRO A 890 -3.05 -2.96 52.00
N PRO A 891 -2.86 -2.07 51.00
CA PRO A 891 -2.07 -2.35 49.79
C PRO A 891 -0.77 -3.11 50.10
N ALA A 892 -0.39 -4.06 49.26
CA ALA A 892 0.79 -4.90 49.48
C ALA A 892 1.57 -5.16 48.18
N LYS A 893 2.77 -5.73 48.31
CA LYS A 893 3.53 -6.34 47.22
C LYS A 893 3.33 -7.86 47.24
N LEU A 894 3.37 -8.49 46.08
CA LEU A 894 3.25 -9.94 45.95
C LEU A 894 4.55 -10.45 45.35
N ASN A 895 5.24 -11.30 46.10
CA ASN A 895 6.41 -11.98 45.58
C ASN A 895 5.98 -13.40 45.22
N VAL A 896 6.00 -13.71 43.93
CA VAL A 896 5.71 -15.05 43.43
C VAL A 896 7.02 -15.81 43.35
N ILE A 897 7.23 -16.74 44.27
CA ILE A 897 8.42 -17.59 44.31
C ILE A 897 8.06 -18.95 43.72
N MET A 898 8.50 -19.20 42.49
CA MET A 898 8.36 -20.49 41.83
C MET A 898 9.62 -21.33 42.08
N LYS A 899 9.49 -22.46 42.77
CA LYS A 899 10.58 -23.42 42.98
C LYS A 899 10.29 -24.67 42.19
N ILE A 900 11.16 -24.97 41.24
CA ILE A 900 11.03 -26.11 40.34
C ILE A 900 12.21 -27.03 40.58
N SER A 901 11.91 -28.28 40.88
CA SER A 901 12.90 -29.32 41.10
C SER A 901 12.65 -30.43 40.09
N ALA A 902 13.64 -30.69 39.24
CA ALA A 902 13.62 -31.85 38.37
C ALA A 902 14.14 -33.06 39.16
N GLY A 903 13.34 -34.13 39.24
CA GLY A 903 13.82 -35.41 39.77
C GLY A 903 14.91 -35.99 38.86
N ILE A 904 15.76 -36.87 39.41
CA ILE A 904 16.70 -37.67 38.62
C ILE A 904 15.87 -38.46 37.59
N GLU A 905 16.24 -38.39 36.31
CA GLU A 905 15.49 -38.98 35.16
C GLU A 905 14.19 -38.25 34.75
N CYS A 906 13.96 -37.02 35.22
CA CYS A 906 12.80 -36.21 34.84
C CYS A 906 13.21 -35.01 33.95
N THR A 907 12.47 -34.82 32.85
CA THR A 907 12.48 -33.56 32.08
C THR A 907 11.18 -32.82 32.37
N ILE A 908 11.28 -31.60 32.89
CA ILE A 908 10.16 -30.66 33.06
C ILE A 908 10.17 -29.73 31.85
N VAL A 909 9.08 -29.67 31.10
CA VAL A 909 9.14 -29.11 29.74
C VAL A 909 8.32 -27.83 29.52
N CYS A 910 7.28 -27.53 30.31
CA CYS A 910 6.63 -26.21 30.29
C CYS A 910 6.03 -25.83 31.65
N ALA A 911 6.24 -24.58 32.09
CA ALA A 911 5.41 -23.95 33.11
C ALA A 911 4.96 -22.56 32.61
N ARG A 912 3.66 -22.27 32.70
CA ARG A 912 3.07 -21.00 32.25
C ARG A 912 2.53 -20.22 33.43
N LEU A 913 3.05 -19.00 33.63
CA LEU A 913 2.60 -18.08 34.66
C LEU A 913 1.98 -16.85 34.00
N MET A 914 0.68 -16.64 34.23
CA MET A 914 -0.05 -15.48 33.72
C MET A 914 -0.22 -14.45 34.84
N MET A 915 0.35 -13.25 34.67
CA MET A 915 0.23 -12.13 35.61
C MET A 915 -0.20 -10.86 34.87
N PRO A 916 -1.03 -9.98 35.48
CA PRO A 916 -1.46 -8.75 34.87
C PRO A 916 -0.28 -7.79 34.64
N ASN A 917 -0.16 -7.33 33.40
CA ASN A 917 0.91 -6.50 32.84
C ASN A 917 1.43 -5.39 33.77
N ARG A 918 2.54 -5.66 34.47
CA ARG A 918 3.56 -4.68 34.87
C ARG A 918 4.94 -5.36 34.86
N LEU A 919 5.96 -4.60 34.45
CA LEU A 919 7.35 -5.06 34.30
C LEU A 919 7.87 -5.65 35.61
N SER A 920 7.92 -6.98 35.72
CA SER A 920 8.72 -7.68 36.71
C SER A 920 9.93 -8.27 36.00
N VAL A 921 11.14 -7.84 36.35
CA VAL A 921 12.36 -8.53 35.91
C VAL A 921 12.53 -9.73 36.84
N PRO A 922 12.37 -10.99 36.36
CA PRO A 922 12.46 -12.15 37.23
C PRO A 922 13.91 -12.34 37.71
N GLU A 923 14.09 -12.59 39.01
CA GLU A 923 15.37 -13.03 39.55
C GLU A 923 15.42 -14.57 39.51
N ILE A 924 16.41 -15.10 38.79
CA ILE A 924 16.56 -16.55 38.59
C ILE A 924 17.82 -17.02 39.31
N THR A 925 17.66 -18.00 40.20
CA THR A 925 18.77 -18.64 40.92
C THR A 925 18.75 -20.15 40.73
N GLY A 926 19.95 -20.76 40.74
CA GLY A 926 20.10 -22.20 40.49
C GLY A 926 20.12 -22.60 39.02
N VAL A 927 20.39 -21.66 38.11
CA VAL A 927 20.65 -21.93 36.68
C VAL A 927 21.81 -22.93 36.55
N GLY A 928 21.59 -24.01 35.80
CA GLY A 928 22.53 -25.13 35.67
C GLY A 928 22.41 -26.21 36.75
N GLY A 929 21.49 -26.07 37.72
CA GLY A 929 21.25 -27.04 38.79
C GLY A 929 19.89 -27.77 38.68
N TYR A 930 19.70 -28.82 39.50
CA TYR A 930 18.45 -29.60 39.55
C TYR A 930 17.27 -28.84 40.19
N ASN A 931 17.57 -27.78 40.92
CA ASN A 931 16.62 -26.93 41.62
C ASN A 931 16.76 -25.51 41.11
N ILE A 932 15.74 -25.04 40.39
CA ILE A 932 15.67 -23.66 39.91
C ILE A 932 14.63 -22.93 40.75
N THR A 933 15.01 -21.75 41.22
CA THR A 933 14.11 -20.83 41.90
C THR A 933 13.98 -19.57 41.06
N ILE A 934 12.74 -19.24 40.71
CA ILE A 934 12.40 -18.02 39.98
C ILE A 934 11.58 -17.16 40.94
N VAL A 935 12.01 -15.93 41.13
CA VAL A 935 11.34 -14.94 41.97
C VAL A 935 10.81 -13.84 41.06
N PHE A 936 9.50 -13.66 41.05
CA PHE A 936 8.85 -12.52 40.43
C PHE A 936 8.45 -11.53 41.52
N ASP A 937 9.09 -10.36 41.51
CA ASP A 937 8.74 -9.26 42.39
C ASP A 937 7.77 -8.33 41.66
N THR A 938 6.56 -8.17 42.22
CA THR A 938 5.58 -7.22 41.67
C THR A 938 5.72 -5.84 42.31
N GLU A 939 5.29 -4.81 41.58
CA GLU A 939 5.01 -3.50 42.18
C GLU A 939 3.85 -3.55 43.18
N TRP A 940 3.67 -2.47 43.95
CA TRP A 940 2.55 -2.31 44.89
C TRP A 940 1.20 -2.34 44.16
N PHE A 941 0.24 -3.13 44.67
CA PHE A 941 -1.13 -3.16 44.16
C PHE A 941 -2.13 -2.67 45.22
N PRO A 942 -3.21 -2.00 44.79
CA PRO A 942 -4.07 -1.25 45.69
C PRO A 942 -4.93 -2.16 46.59
N TYR A 943 -5.58 -3.22 46.08
CA TYR A 943 -6.47 -4.06 46.92
C TYR A 943 -6.63 -5.52 46.47
N THR A 944 -6.70 -5.81 45.16
CA THR A 944 -6.95 -7.17 44.65
C THR A 944 -6.00 -7.51 43.51
N PHE A 945 -5.44 -8.71 43.51
CA PHE A 945 -4.51 -9.21 42.50
C PHE A 945 -4.99 -10.56 41.94
N TYR A 946 -4.99 -10.70 40.62
CA TYR A 946 -5.37 -11.93 39.92
C TYR A 946 -4.17 -12.52 39.20
N PHE A 947 -3.91 -13.82 39.34
CA PHE A 947 -2.94 -14.52 38.51
C PHE A 947 -3.37 -15.96 38.26
N ALA A 948 -2.84 -16.58 37.21
CA ALA A 948 -3.09 -17.99 36.91
C ALA A 948 -1.77 -18.72 36.71
N LEU A 949 -1.68 -19.94 37.24
CA LEU A 949 -0.59 -20.86 37.00
C LEU A 949 -1.13 -22.06 36.24
N ALA A 950 -0.52 -22.39 35.10
CA ALA A 950 -0.83 -23.58 34.33
C ALA A 950 0.44 -24.43 34.09
N LEU A 951 0.30 -25.74 34.24
CA LEU A 951 1.35 -26.74 34.04
C LEU A 951 0.81 -27.87 33.15
N ASP A 952 1.58 -28.28 32.14
CA ASP A 952 1.21 -29.32 31.15
C ASP A 952 2.26 -30.48 31.12
N GLY A 953 1.87 -31.73 30.82
CA GLY A 953 2.74 -32.93 30.92
C GLY A 953 2.21 -34.22 30.21
N LYS A 954 2.75 -35.43 30.50
CA LYS A 954 2.09 -36.76 30.29
C LYS A 954 2.71 -37.82 31.21
N ASN A 955 1.89 -38.75 31.75
CA ASN A 955 2.38 -39.92 32.50
C ASN A 955 3.24 -40.86 31.64
N THR A 956 4.43 -41.19 32.13
CA THR A 956 5.28 -42.26 31.61
C THR A 956 4.58 -43.60 31.80
N THR A 957 4.44 -44.40 30.73
CA THR A 957 3.95 -45.78 30.88
C THR A 957 5.12 -46.71 31.19
N ALA A 958 4.85 -47.86 31.82
CA ALA A 958 5.86 -48.89 32.03
C ALA A 958 6.48 -49.37 30.71
N SER A 959 5.76 -49.25 29.59
CA SER A 959 6.27 -49.60 28.25
C SER A 959 7.33 -48.62 27.75
N ASP A 960 7.15 -47.32 27.99
CA ASP A 960 8.13 -46.30 27.60
C ASP A 960 9.44 -46.50 28.37
N PHE A 961 9.35 -46.79 29.66
CA PHE A 961 10.51 -47.08 30.52
C PHE A 961 11.27 -48.34 30.08
N GLN A 962 10.55 -49.41 29.70
CA GLN A 962 11.19 -50.62 29.18
C GLN A 962 11.82 -50.45 27.79
N THR A 963 11.35 -49.47 27.01
CA THR A 963 11.92 -49.18 25.68
C THR A 963 13.23 -48.41 25.80
N TRP A 964 13.39 -47.61 26.86
CA TRP A 964 14.61 -46.81 27.10
C TRP A 964 15.69 -47.56 27.88
N LEU A 965 15.31 -48.58 28.65
CA LEU A 965 16.24 -49.41 29.44
C LEU A 965 17.38 -50.05 28.61
N PRO A 966 17.14 -50.61 27.41
CA PRO A 966 18.16 -51.25 26.58
C PRO A 966 19.15 -50.26 25.95
N GLU A 967 18.80 -48.98 25.88
CA GLU A 967 19.65 -47.92 25.32
C GLU A 967 20.71 -47.43 26.33
N ARG A 968 20.67 -47.92 27.58
CA ARG A 968 21.66 -47.63 28.62
C ARG A 968 22.86 -48.60 28.52
N LYS A 969 24.09 -48.07 28.59
CA LYS A 969 25.29 -48.90 28.83
C LYS A 969 25.46 -49.18 30.32
N ALA A 970 25.86 -50.41 30.65
CA ALA A 970 26.18 -50.80 32.02
C ALA A 970 27.34 -49.97 32.57
N GLY A 971 27.14 -49.34 33.74
CA GLY A 971 28.17 -48.62 34.49
C GLY A 971 27.91 -47.14 34.76
N PHE A 972 26.82 -46.56 34.24
CA PHE A 972 26.42 -45.19 34.58
C PHE A 972 25.25 -45.22 35.59
N TRP A 973 25.52 -44.76 36.81
CA TRP A 973 24.57 -44.49 37.89
C TRP A 973 24.69 -43.04 38.32
#